data_AF-A0A1Y2B1Q2-F1
#
_entry.id   AF-A0A1Y2B1Q2-F1
#
_cell.length_a   1.000
_cell.length_b   1.000
_cell.length_c   1.000
_cell.angle_alpha   90.00
_cell.angle_beta   90.00
_cell.angle_gamma   90.00
#
_symmetry.space_group_name_H-M   'P 1'
#
loop_
_entity.id
_entity.type
_entity.pdbx_description
1 polymer ?
#
loop_
_entity_poly.entity_id
_entity_poly.type
_entity_poly.pdbx_seq_one_letter_code
_entity_poly.pdbx_strand_id
1 'polypeptide(L)'
;MPQLAEEEDIPKLSLTIAFDFTPEMDQSDTVVQSKEQSHDFFFYGTLCVPAILVRVLGHKGENLTFQDAILPQYTRHCVKGEDYPAVIDTEQRKGLVGDAEAISKEEINTRGTLVYGLSYKDVQALDVFEGNQYARKKLTIRTLGPKADLHSVPVSLSDPSSRIKLESQETESGDVGAAEAWVYVWTASLAGLEKETWSFQDFVKEKAILWVGANTIEYDEVDRHRALQEEPAINGLAVQTGSVKSPLEDADESQIVGKIMDGYPEFGHGMLKYWKFAPGYVNMNHGSYGSPPRPVIEAMHKLSDQIESNPDLFMRRSYFSLLEDVRERTAKLIGARTDEVVIVPNATHGINTIATNIKWVEGDVILIYLSTYGAVGQTMKFICDSNPGVTLEVIDVTFPCSHADVVRKTETVLAKYNKVTKPNYTGEARPEGLSSDKRVRMLVLDAIASNPGVVFPWEELVGLCHKYGVLSLVDAAHAIGQIKTDVKRADCDFWVSNCHKWLLSHRGGSVMYVPLKNQHLIRSSFPTGAGYESAKYPTEGISRPWSFVKQYEWNGTVDWTPFMSIKTALEFREHIGGEDRIMEYCHSVAVQGGKKLAKRWGTLIMENEEGTLTAAMVNVELPDVPTPKDIPEVLLQLRYFEDGLFAGNCYAAPYRHDDKWWARFSVQVWNELGDFDKVGDVLEKICAGIRSGEHLEQKISEQDLEREARHGSVRALLPTELV
;
A
#
# COMPACT_ATOMS: atom_id res chain seq x y z
N MET A 1 7.55 9.18 63.46
CA MET A 1 8.50 8.14 63.92
C MET A 1 7.70 7.04 64.60
N PRO A 2 8.05 5.76 64.44
CA PRO A 2 9.39 5.21 64.14
C PRO A 2 9.49 4.65 62.72
N GLN A 3 10.63 4.31 62.12
CA GLN A 3 12.02 4.78 62.18
C GLN A 3 12.69 4.13 60.95
N LEU A 4 13.64 4.83 60.34
CA LEU A 4 14.40 4.47 59.14
C LEU A 4 15.26 3.19 59.31
N ALA A 5 15.47 2.48 58.21
CA ALA A 5 16.68 1.69 57.88
C ALA A 5 16.70 1.56 56.33
N GLU A 6 17.49 2.39 55.64
CA GLU A 6 18.89 2.17 55.20
C GLU A 6 18.94 1.55 53.79
N GLU A 7 19.37 2.40 52.83
CA GLU A 7 19.83 2.03 51.50
C GLU A 7 21.16 1.27 51.62
N GLU A 8 21.26 0.12 50.95
CA GLU A 8 22.55 -0.50 50.63
C GLU A 8 22.65 -0.84 49.14
N ASP A 9 23.86 -0.61 48.66
CA ASP A 9 24.42 -0.69 47.31
C ASP A 9 24.01 -1.90 46.45
N ILE A 10 23.67 -1.62 45.18
CA ILE A 10 23.72 -2.61 44.10
C ILE A 10 24.96 -2.33 43.24
N PRO A 11 25.87 -3.31 43.02
CA PRO A 11 27.13 -3.08 42.32
C PRO A 11 26.94 -2.86 40.82
N LYS A 12 27.68 -1.88 40.28
CA LYS A 12 27.97 -1.75 38.84
C LYS A 12 28.77 -2.96 38.37
N LEU A 13 28.19 -3.79 37.50
CA LEU A 13 28.93 -4.74 36.68
C LEU A 13 28.93 -4.25 35.23
N SER A 14 30.09 -3.71 34.85
CA SER A 14 30.47 -3.45 33.45
C SER A 14 30.69 -4.77 32.72
N LEU A 15 30.06 -4.93 31.56
CA LEU A 15 30.39 -5.97 30.58
C LEU A 15 30.49 -5.30 29.20
N THR A 16 31.71 -4.88 28.89
CA THR A 16 32.13 -4.52 27.54
C THR A 16 32.18 -5.80 26.73
N ILE A 17 31.26 -6.00 25.78
CA ILE A 17 31.39 -7.02 24.74
C ILE A 17 31.70 -6.26 23.45
N ALA A 18 32.97 -6.27 23.07
CA ALA A 18 33.41 -5.89 21.74
C ALA A 18 33.01 -7.00 20.77
N PHE A 19 32.19 -6.67 19.76
CA PHE A 19 31.98 -7.53 18.61
C PHE A 19 32.90 -7.04 17.49
N ASP A 20 34.08 -7.67 17.37
CA ASP A 20 34.87 -7.61 16.15
C ASP A 20 34.20 -8.53 15.11
N PHE A 21 33.45 -7.94 14.18
CA PHE A 21 33.07 -8.61 12.94
C PHE A 21 34.07 -8.22 11.87
N THR A 22 34.99 -9.14 11.58
CA THR A 22 35.65 -9.19 10.27
C THR A 22 34.80 -10.09 9.36
N PRO A 23 34.33 -9.62 8.19
CA PRO A 23 33.69 -10.49 7.22
C PRO A 23 34.74 -10.95 6.20
N GLU A 24 35.21 -12.19 6.33
CA GLU A 24 35.60 -12.93 5.13
C GLU A 24 34.31 -13.46 4.49
N MET A 25 33.92 -12.82 3.40
CA MET A 25 32.81 -13.23 2.54
C MET A 25 33.17 -14.55 1.84
N ASP A 26 32.48 -15.63 2.19
CA ASP A 26 32.44 -16.83 1.36
C ASP A 26 31.35 -16.70 0.27
N GLN A 27 31.70 -17.17 -0.92
CA GLN A 27 31.01 -16.96 -2.18
C GLN A 27 29.68 -17.73 -2.22
N SER A 28 28.56 -17.07 -1.96
CA SER A 28 27.24 -17.59 -2.34
C SER A 28 26.70 -16.86 -3.56
N ASP A 29 26.78 -17.52 -4.73
CA ASP A 29 26.13 -17.08 -5.97
C ASP A 29 24.61 -17.17 -5.80
N THR A 30 24.01 -16.12 -5.23
CA THR A 30 22.56 -15.97 -5.01
C THR A 30 21.83 -15.41 -6.25
N VAL A 31 22.56 -15.14 -7.34
CA VAL A 31 22.02 -14.51 -8.55
C VAL A 31 21.65 -15.57 -9.59
N VAL A 32 20.35 -15.76 -9.81
CA VAL A 32 19.86 -16.47 -10.99
C VAL A 32 19.82 -15.48 -12.16
N GLN A 33 20.58 -15.75 -13.23
CA GLN A 33 20.61 -14.89 -14.42
C GLN A 33 19.37 -15.13 -15.30
N SER A 34 18.81 -14.07 -15.88
CA SER A 34 17.50 -14.04 -16.55
C SER A 34 17.44 -14.60 -17.99
N LYS A 35 18.41 -15.41 -18.43
CA LYS A 35 18.43 -15.96 -19.80
C LYS A 35 18.22 -17.47 -19.82
N GLU A 36 17.05 -17.90 -20.29
CA GLU A 36 16.70 -19.26 -20.78
C GLU A 36 17.38 -20.44 -20.06
N GLN A 37 17.45 -20.43 -18.74
CA GLN A 37 17.95 -21.55 -17.95
C GLN A 37 16.81 -22.23 -17.21
N SER A 38 16.73 -23.55 -17.37
CA SER A 38 15.99 -24.44 -16.48
C SER A 38 16.79 -24.61 -15.19
N HIS A 39 16.11 -24.57 -14.05
CA HIS A 39 16.69 -24.76 -12.73
C HIS A 39 16.21 -26.06 -12.10
N ASP A 40 17.15 -26.78 -11.49
CA ASP A 40 16.88 -28.01 -10.79
C ASP A 40 16.96 -27.76 -9.29
N PHE A 41 15.93 -28.15 -8.54
CA PHE A 41 15.83 -27.92 -7.10
C PHE A 41 15.53 -29.20 -6.34
N PHE A 42 16.16 -29.37 -5.19
CA PHE A 42 15.81 -30.40 -4.23
C PHE A 42 14.96 -29.79 -3.11
N PHE A 43 13.76 -30.35 -2.91
CA PHE A 43 12.84 -29.94 -1.86
C PHE A 43 12.76 -30.98 -0.75
N TYR A 44 12.71 -30.50 0.48
CA TYR A 44 12.51 -31.26 1.70
C TYR A 44 11.36 -30.59 2.50
N GLY A 45 10.52 -31.37 3.18
CA GLY A 45 9.30 -30.83 3.81
C GLY A 45 8.10 -30.78 2.86
N THR A 46 7.22 -29.77 2.97
CA THR A 46 5.92 -29.76 2.26
C THR A 46 6.06 -29.70 0.75
N LEU A 47 7.02 -28.92 0.26
CA LEU A 47 7.29 -28.79 -1.18
C LEU A 47 7.91 -30.05 -1.81
N CYS A 48 8.31 -31.06 -1.01
CA CYS A 48 8.75 -32.33 -1.57
C CYS A 48 7.60 -33.13 -2.19
N VAL A 49 6.34 -32.74 -1.95
CA VAL A 49 5.16 -33.36 -2.57
C VAL A 49 4.88 -32.66 -3.91
N PRO A 50 5.00 -33.35 -5.06
CA PRO A 50 4.84 -32.75 -6.38
C PRO A 50 3.53 -31.98 -6.56
N ALA A 51 2.42 -32.52 -6.05
CA ALA A 51 1.10 -31.89 -6.13
C ALA A 51 1.00 -30.57 -5.35
N ILE A 52 1.72 -30.43 -4.23
CA ILE A 52 1.78 -29.19 -3.46
C ILE A 52 2.71 -28.19 -4.16
N LEU A 53 3.86 -28.65 -4.66
CA LEU A 53 4.80 -27.80 -5.38
C LEU A 53 4.17 -27.16 -6.62
N VAL A 54 3.58 -27.92 -7.53
CA VAL A 54 2.99 -27.36 -8.77
C VAL A 54 1.88 -26.34 -8.48
N ARG A 55 1.23 -26.48 -7.32
CA ARG A 55 0.23 -25.53 -6.83
C ARG A 55 0.87 -24.23 -6.35
N VAL A 56 1.96 -24.30 -5.58
CA VAL A 56 2.76 -23.13 -5.17
C VAL A 56 3.34 -22.40 -6.38
N LEU A 57 3.71 -23.13 -7.44
CA LEU A 57 4.21 -22.57 -8.69
C LEU A 57 3.11 -21.95 -9.59
N GLY A 58 1.83 -22.28 -9.37
CA GLY A 58 0.71 -21.72 -10.13
C GLY A 58 0.51 -22.27 -11.55
N HIS A 59 1.21 -23.35 -11.93
CA HIS A 59 1.08 -23.99 -13.25
C HIS A 59 0.92 -25.52 -13.14
N LYS A 60 0.52 -26.20 -14.22
CA LYS A 60 0.19 -27.63 -14.20
C LYS A 60 1.41 -28.58 -14.11
N GLY A 61 2.62 -28.04 -13.95
CA GLY A 61 3.84 -28.83 -13.95
C GLY A 61 4.18 -29.48 -15.31
N GLU A 62 3.63 -28.99 -16.41
CA GLU A 62 3.72 -29.60 -17.77
C GLU A 62 5.17 -29.80 -18.27
N ASN A 63 6.13 -29.03 -17.75
CA ASN A 63 7.55 -29.11 -18.08
C ASN A 63 8.43 -29.60 -16.92
N LEU A 64 7.82 -30.05 -15.81
CA LEU A 64 8.55 -30.49 -14.62
C LEU A 64 8.66 -32.01 -14.59
N THR A 65 9.83 -32.50 -14.18
CA THR A 65 10.02 -33.91 -13.84
C THR A 65 10.51 -34.05 -12.41
N PHE A 66 10.09 -35.12 -11.76
CA PHE A 66 10.28 -35.38 -10.34
C PHE A 66 11.04 -36.69 -10.16
N GLN A 67 11.96 -36.73 -9.20
CA GLN A 67 12.75 -37.90 -8.87
C GLN A 67 12.94 -37.99 -7.36
N ASP A 68 12.78 -39.19 -6.79
CA ASP A 68 13.07 -39.41 -5.37
C ASP A 68 14.58 -39.24 -5.14
N ALA A 69 14.95 -38.68 -4.00
CA ALA A 69 16.31 -38.24 -3.80
C ALA A 69 16.68 -38.11 -2.32
N ILE A 70 17.99 -38.15 -2.06
CA ILE A 70 18.60 -37.96 -0.75
C ILE A 70 19.61 -36.83 -0.85
N LEU A 71 19.52 -35.89 0.08
CA LEU A 71 20.53 -34.88 0.36
C LEU A 71 21.49 -35.42 1.44
N PRO A 72 22.75 -35.76 1.10
CA PRO A 72 23.68 -36.35 2.05
C PRO A 72 24.31 -35.32 2.99
N GLN A 73 24.57 -35.70 4.25
CA GLN A 73 25.23 -34.89 5.29
C GLN A 73 24.44 -33.67 5.80
N TYR A 74 23.12 -33.69 5.61
CA TYR A 74 22.20 -32.65 6.06
C TYR A 74 21.08 -33.25 6.89
N THR A 75 20.69 -32.55 7.96
CA THR A 75 19.68 -33.02 8.91
C THR A 75 18.53 -32.04 9.02
N ARG A 76 17.32 -32.58 9.22
CA ARG A 76 16.09 -31.80 9.29
C ARG A 76 15.69 -31.54 10.74
N HIS A 77 15.33 -30.31 11.05
CA HIS A 77 14.92 -29.87 12.39
C HIS A 77 13.64 -29.03 12.32
N CYS A 78 12.83 -29.08 13.37
CA CYS A 78 11.64 -28.24 13.48
C CYS A 78 12.04 -26.80 13.85
N VAL A 79 11.37 -25.83 13.23
CA VAL A 79 11.48 -24.42 13.61
C VAL A 79 10.50 -24.17 14.76
N LYS A 80 10.99 -23.65 15.88
CA LYS A 80 10.20 -23.52 17.12
C LYS A 80 8.95 -22.68 16.90
N GLY A 81 7.78 -23.29 17.15
CA GLY A 81 6.49 -22.62 17.06
C GLY A 81 5.91 -22.54 15.65
N GLU A 82 6.60 -23.10 14.66
CA GLU A 82 6.21 -23.09 13.25
C GLU A 82 5.90 -24.52 12.77
N ASP A 83 5.27 -24.65 11.60
CA ASP A 83 4.89 -25.94 11.01
C ASP A 83 5.71 -26.34 9.77
N TYR A 84 6.85 -25.68 9.55
CA TYR A 84 7.77 -25.93 8.45
C TYR A 84 9.20 -26.30 8.93
N PRO A 85 9.95 -27.12 8.16
CA PRO A 85 11.23 -27.65 8.60
C PRO A 85 12.44 -26.81 8.15
N ALA A 86 13.47 -26.76 9.00
CA ALA A 86 14.80 -26.31 8.65
C ALA A 86 15.70 -27.49 8.21
N VAL A 87 16.60 -27.26 7.26
CA VAL A 87 17.70 -28.19 6.96
C VAL A 87 19.04 -27.49 7.18
N ILE A 88 19.90 -28.15 7.97
CA ILE A 88 21.22 -27.66 8.37
C ILE A 88 22.29 -28.72 8.09
N ASP A 89 23.52 -28.27 7.85
CA ASP A 89 24.65 -29.17 7.63
C ASP A 89 25.19 -29.79 8.94
N THR A 90 26.15 -30.70 8.81
CA THR A 90 26.72 -31.42 9.95
C THR A 90 27.48 -30.51 10.93
N GLU A 91 28.05 -29.39 10.49
CA GLU A 91 28.75 -28.45 11.37
C GLU A 91 27.75 -27.60 12.17
N GLN A 92 26.74 -27.06 11.49
CA GLN A 92 25.63 -26.35 12.11
C GLN A 92 24.91 -27.24 13.13
N ARG A 93 24.71 -28.52 12.81
CA ARG A 93 24.14 -29.49 13.75
C ARG A 93 25.01 -29.66 14.99
N LYS A 94 26.34 -29.80 14.86
CA LYS A 94 27.23 -29.87 16.04
C LYS A 94 27.08 -28.64 16.92
N GLY A 95 26.90 -27.46 16.32
CA GLY A 95 26.58 -26.23 17.05
C GLY A 95 25.22 -26.26 17.78
N LEU A 96 24.25 -27.03 17.28
CA LEU A 96 22.91 -27.16 17.85
C LEU A 96 22.82 -28.19 18.99
N VAL A 97 23.44 -29.37 18.85
CA VAL A 97 23.28 -30.51 19.79
C VAL A 97 24.56 -30.88 20.57
N GLY A 98 25.72 -30.33 20.21
CA GLY A 98 27.02 -30.68 20.83
C GLY A 98 27.59 -32.03 20.37
N ASP A 99 28.72 -32.45 20.95
CA ASP A 99 29.47 -33.66 20.53
C ASP A 99 28.90 -35.00 21.08
N ALA A 100 27.83 -34.97 21.87
CA ALA A 100 27.44 -36.08 22.74
C ALA A 100 26.37 -37.05 22.19
N GLU A 101 25.67 -36.70 21.11
CA GLU A 101 24.61 -37.56 20.55
C GLU A 101 25.10 -38.36 19.34
N ALA A 102 25.18 -39.68 19.50
CA ALA A 102 25.48 -40.60 18.40
C ALA A 102 24.32 -40.57 17.39
N ILE A 103 24.65 -40.28 16.13
CA ILE A 103 23.69 -40.18 15.05
C ILE A 103 23.68 -41.47 14.24
N SER A 104 22.49 -41.99 13.91
CA SER A 104 22.39 -43.10 12.95
C SER A 104 22.76 -42.64 11.53
N LYS A 105 23.31 -43.53 10.70
CA LYS A 105 23.61 -43.20 9.28
C LYS A 105 22.37 -42.76 8.50
N GLU A 106 21.18 -43.13 8.97
CA GLU A 106 19.89 -42.77 8.36
C GLU A 106 19.50 -41.32 8.65
N GLU A 107 19.85 -40.77 9.82
CA GLU A 107 19.49 -39.41 10.22
C GLU A 107 20.38 -38.31 9.61
N ILE A 108 21.56 -38.65 9.05
CA ILE A 108 22.48 -37.68 8.41
C ILE A 108 22.15 -37.44 6.93
N ASN A 109 21.05 -38.00 6.46
CA ASN A 109 20.66 -38.02 5.05
C ASN A 109 19.21 -37.57 4.94
N THR A 110 18.97 -36.35 4.45
CA THR A 110 17.61 -35.82 4.33
C THR A 110 16.97 -36.34 3.03
N ARG A 111 15.93 -37.16 3.13
CA ARG A 111 15.14 -37.61 1.97
C ARG A 111 14.20 -36.50 1.50
N GLY A 112 14.04 -36.35 0.18
CA GLY A 112 13.22 -35.31 -0.43
C GLY A 112 12.89 -35.64 -1.88
N THR A 113 12.58 -34.62 -2.67
CA THR A 113 12.24 -34.77 -4.08
C THR A 113 13.07 -33.80 -4.90
N LEU A 114 13.78 -34.33 -5.89
CA LEU A 114 14.52 -33.55 -6.87
C LEU A 114 13.59 -33.23 -8.05
N VAL A 115 13.52 -31.94 -8.39
CA VAL A 115 12.61 -31.40 -9.40
C VAL A 115 13.44 -30.70 -10.46
N TYR A 116 13.18 -31.05 -11.71
CA TYR A 116 13.85 -30.51 -12.88
C TYR A 116 12.90 -29.64 -13.67
N GLY A 117 13.41 -28.62 -14.35
CA GLY A 117 12.60 -27.84 -15.31
C GLY A 117 12.03 -26.53 -14.80
N LEU A 118 12.44 -26.06 -13.60
CA LEU A 118 11.88 -24.84 -13.02
C LEU A 118 12.35 -23.62 -13.81
N SER A 119 11.41 -22.78 -14.23
CA SER A 119 11.71 -21.51 -14.86
C SER A 119 12.19 -20.47 -13.86
N TYR A 120 12.75 -19.37 -14.36
CA TYR A 120 13.08 -18.22 -13.51
C TYR A 120 11.89 -17.72 -12.69
N LYS A 121 10.68 -17.69 -13.29
CA LYS A 121 9.45 -17.26 -12.58
C LYS A 121 9.07 -18.22 -11.47
N ASP A 122 9.23 -19.52 -11.70
CA ASP A 122 8.96 -20.56 -10.69
C ASP A 122 9.88 -20.38 -9.48
N VAL A 123 11.15 -20.10 -9.74
CA VAL A 123 12.14 -19.83 -8.70
C VAL A 123 11.81 -18.55 -7.92
N GLN A 124 11.33 -17.49 -8.56
CA GLN A 124 10.87 -16.28 -7.85
C GLN A 124 9.69 -16.57 -6.92
N ALA A 125 8.73 -17.38 -7.36
CA ALA A 125 7.59 -17.78 -6.52
C ALA A 125 8.05 -18.58 -5.29
N LEU A 126 9.03 -19.48 -5.48
CA LEU A 126 9.60 -20.27 -4.40
C LEU A 126 10.41 -19.42 -3.41
N ASP A 127 11.17 -18.43 -3.89
CA ASP A 127 11.93 -17.53 -3.02
C ASP A 127 11.01 -16.70 -2.10
N VAL A 128 9.85 -16.28 -2.60
CA VAL A 128 8.81 -15.62 -1.80
C VAL A 128 8.19 -16.58 -0.79
N PHE A 129 7.93 -17.82 -1.21
CA PHE A 129 7.32 -18.84 -0.35
C PHE A 129 8.21 -19.24 0.83
N GLU A 130 9.52 -19.45 0.60
CA GLU A 130 10.46 -19.91 1.63
C GLU A 130 10.84 -18.79 2.63
N GLY A 131 10.78 -17.52 2.23
CA GLY A 131 11.00 -16.38 3.12
C GLY A 131 12.45 -16.24 3.62
N ASN A 132 12.70 -15.26 4.50
CA ASN A 132 14.06 -14.76 4.79
C ASN A 132 14.92 -15.62 5.76
N GLN A 133 14.45 -16.81 6.12
CA GLN A 133 15.15 -17.69 7.06
C GLN A 133 16.08 -18.69 6.36
N TYR A 134 15.97 -18.80 5.03
CA TYR A 134 16.71 -19.75 4.20
C TYR A 134 17.57 -19.04 3.14
N ALA A 135 18.67 -19.69 2.74
CA ALA A 135 19.45 -19.31 1.57
C ALA A 135 19.53 -20.47 0.59
N ARG A 136 19.66 -20.19 -0.71
CA ARG A 136 19.90 -21.25 -1.70
C ARG A 136 21.37 -21.63 -1.74
N LYS A 137 21.66 -22.93 -1.66
CA LYS A 137 22.98 -23.51 -1.93
C LYS A 137 22.86 -24.56 -3.02
N LYS A 138 23.88 -24.63 -3.88
CA LYS A 138 23.97 -25.70 -4.89
C LYS A 138 24.71 -26.88 -4.28
N LEU A 139 24.04 -28.03 -4.22
CA LEU A 139 24.52 -29.21 -3.50
C LEU A 139 24.39 -30.47 -4.36
N THR A 140 25.26 -31.45 -4.09
CA THR A 140 25.21 -32.77 -4.71
C THR A 140 24.11 -33.62 -4.08
N ILE A 141 23.14 -34.03 -4.89
CA ILE A 141 21.98 -34.82 -4.50
C ILE A 141 22.14 -36.25 -5.01
N ARG A 142 21.92 -37.23 -4.14
CA ARG A 142 21.87 -38.64 -4.52
C ARG A 142 20.47 -38.97 -5.05
N THR A 143 20.37 -39.35 -6.31
CA THR A 143 19.09 -39.68 -6.96
C THR A 143 18.69 -41.13 -6.72
N LEU A 144 17.39 -41.39 -6.62
CA LEU A 144 16.79 -42.71 -6.40
C LEU A 144 15.71 -42.98 -7.47
N GLY A 145 15.88 -44.09 -8.20
CA GLY A 145 14.91 -44.52 -9.22
C GLY A 145 14.84 -43.59 -10.45
N PRO A 146 13.90 -43.82 -11.38
CA PRO A 146 13.78 -43.03 -12.60
C PRO A 146 13.06 -41.69 -12.38
N LYS A 147 13.31 -40.71 -13.28
CA LYS A 147 12.51 -39.48 -13.37
C LYS A 147 11.09 -39.80 -13.86
N ALA A 148 10.09 -39.09 -13.34
CA ALA A 148 8.70 -39.20 -13.76
C ALA A 148 8.05 -37.82 -13.91
N ASP A 149 7.05 -37.71 -14.76
CA ASP A 149 6.19 -36.52 -14.83
C ASP A 149 5.12 -36.57 -13.73
N LEU A 150 4.38 -35.48 -13.54
CA LEU A 150 3.35 -35.36 -12.49
C LEU A 150 2.26 -36.45 -12.55
N HIS A 151 1.96 -36.99 -13.74
CA HIS A 151 0.91 -37.99 -13.95
C HIS A 151 1.41 -39.43 -13.79
N SER A 152 2.72 -39.63 -13.79
CA SER A 152 3.39 -40.93 -13.68
C SER A 152 4.31 -41.02 -12.46
N VAL A 153 4.25 -40.05 -11.53
CA VAL A 153 5.07 -40.08 -10.32
C VAL A 153 4.88 -41.39 -9.55
N PRO A 154 5.97 -42.06 -9.11
CA PRO A 154 5.88 -43.24 -8.27
C PRO A 154 5.07 -42.97 -7.00
N VAL A 155 4.46 -44.03 -6.44
CA VAL A 155 3.66 -43.94 -5.20
C VAL A 155 4.45 -43.30 -4.06
N SER A 156 5.77 -43.54 -4.00
CA SER A 156 6.68 -42.91 -3.04
C SER A 156 6.64 -41.38 -3.10
N LEU A 157 6.43 -40.77 -4.27
CA LEU A 157 6.35 -39.32 -4.44
C LEU A 157 4.92 -38.77 -4.32
N SER A 158 3.91 -39.52 -4.75
CA SER A 158 2.50 -39.08 -4.71
C SER A 158 1.85 -39.24 -3.33
N ASP A 159 2.31 -40.22 -2.55
CA ASP A 159 1.85 -40.49 -1.19
C ASP A 159 3.08 -40.57 -0.27
N PRO A 160 3.38 -39.47 0.46
CA PRO A 160 4.51 -39.43 1.39
C PRO A 160 4.46 -40.54 2.46
N SER A 161 3.27 -41.03 2.82
CA SER A 161 3.12 -42.10 3.82
C SER A 161 3.64 -43.46 3.32
N SER A 162 3.73 -43.65 2.00
CA SER A 162 4.30 -44.87 1.41
C SER A 162 5.83 -44.94 1.52
N ARG A 163 6.52 -43.80 1.72
CA ARG A 163 7.97 -43.77 1.99
C ARG A 163 8.33 -44.37 3.36
N ILE A 164 7.37 -44.40 4.30
CA ILE A 164 7.54 -44.95 5.66
C ILE A 164 7.87 -46.45 5.61
N LYS A 165 7.36 -47.20 4.63
CA LYS A 165 7.65 -48.64 4.49
C LYS A 165 9.01 -48.93 3.87
N LEU A 166 9.58 -47.98 3.12
CA LEU A 166 10.83 -48.13 2.36
C LEU A 166 12.07 -47.84 3.20
N GLU A 167 11.96 -47.03 4.27
CA GLU A 167 13.07 -46.73 5.19
C GLU A 167 13.63 -47.97 5.91
N SER A 168 12.82 -49.03 6.08
CA SER A 168 13.24 -50.25 6.78
C SER A 168 13.88 -51.34 5.90
N GLN A 169 14.02 -51.12 4.58
CA GLN A 169 14.43 -52.18 3.64
C GLN A 169 15.47 -51.81 2.56
N GLU A 170 16.07 -50.61 2.53
CA GLU A 170 17.03 -50.28 1.46
C GLU A 170 18.47 -50.75 1.74
N THR A 171 18.74 -51.99 1.33
CA THR A 171 20.05 -52.42 0.83
C THR A 171 20.27 -51.92 -0.61
N GLU A 172 21.24 -51.02 -0.80
CA GLU A 172 22.13 -50.74 -1.96
C GLU A 172 21.81 -51.27 -3.39
N SER A 173 20.55 -51.41 -3.84
CA SER A 173 20.26 -52.15 -5.10
C SER A 173 19.39 -51.44 -6.15
N GLY A 174 19.12 -50.14 -6.02
CA GLY A 174 18.57 -49.32 -7.10
C GLY A 174 19.66 -48.55 -7.84
N ASP A 175 19.49 -48.29 -9.15
CA ASP A 175 20.44 -47.52 -9.98
C ASP A 175 20.69 -46.12 -9.35
N VAL A 176 21.88 -45.92 -8.76
CA VAL A 176 22.21 -44.72 -7.97
C VAL A 176 22.96 -43.70 -8.83
N GLY A 177 22.30 -42.61 -9.19
CA GLY A 177 22.94 -41.44 -9.81
C GLY A 177 23.22 -40.31 -8.81
N ALA A 178 23.99 -39.31 -9.24
CA ALA A 178 24.17 -38.04 -8.52
C ALA A 178 23.83 -36.86 -9.45
N ALA A 179 23.23 -35.81 -8.89
CA ALA A 179 22.86 -34.59 -9.62
C ALA A 179 23.14 -33.34 -8.78
N GLU A 180 23.55 -32.25 -9.41
CA GLU A 180 23.68 -30.94 -8.76
C GLU A 180 22.35 -30.20 -8.79
N ALA A 181 21.87 -29.75 -7.63
CA ALA A 181 20.61 -29.03 -7.54
C ALA A 181 20.67 -27.89 -6.51
N TRP A 182 19.81 -26.91 -6.67
CA TRP A 182 19.60 -25.87 -5.67
C TRP A 182 18.78 -26.39 -4.50
N VAL A 183 19.17 -25.98 -3.29
CA VAL A 183 18.54 -26.40 -2.05
C VAL A 183 18.40 -25.17 -1.17
N TYR A 184 17.21 -24.92 -0.64
CA TYR A 184 17.05 -23.95 0.44
C TYR A 184 17.75 -24.53 1.68
N VAL A 185 18.53 -23.76 2.41
CA VAL A 185 19.22 -24.22 3.63
C VAL A 185 19.03 -23.17 4.69
N TRP A 186 18.86 -23.60 5.93
CA TRP A 186 18.59 -22.69 7.04
C TRP A 186 19.82 -21.83 7.35
N THR A 187 19.62 -20.51 7.36
CA THR A 187 20.68 -19.53 7.66
C THR A 187 20.34 -18.64 8.86
N ALA A 188 19.12 -18.72 9.39
CA ALA A 188 18.74 -18.03 10.61
C ALA A 188 19.37 -18.69 11.86
N SER A 189 19.15 -18.09 13.03
CA SER A 189 19.79 -18.53 14.28
C SER A 189 19.43 -19.98 14.64
N LEU A 190 20.44 -20.78 14.98
CA LEU A 190 20.24 -22.15 15.50
C LEU A 190 19.40 -22.17 16.79
N ALA A 191 19.36 -21.08 17.56
CA ALA A 191 18.51 -20.96 18.74
C ALA A 191 17.01 -21.08 18.41
N GLY A 192 16.62 -20.78 17.17
CA GLY A 192 15.25 -20.92 16.65
C GLY A 192 14.86 -22.35 16.29
N LEU A 193 15.79 -23.31 16.37
CA LEU A 193 15.53 -24.71 16.03
C LEU A 193 15.33 -25.57 17.27
N GLU A 194 14.50 -26.60 17.14
CA GLU A 194 14.41 -27.70 18.09
C GLU A 194 15.62 -28.63 17.95
N LYS A 195 16.08 -29.18 19.08
CA LYS A 195 17.29 -30.03 19.11
C LYS A 195 17.05 -31.38 18.45
N GLU A 196 15.85 -31.93 18.63
CA GLU A 196 15.47 -33.22 18.04
C GLU A 196 15.38 -33.10 16.52
N THR A 197 15.86 -34.13 15.82
CA THR A 197 15.67 -34.20 14.37
C THR A 197 14.21 -34.47 14.08
N TRP A 198 13.64 -33.65 13.20
CA TRP A 198 12.27 -33.86 12.78
C TRP A 198 12.23 -35.01 11.78
N SER A 199 11.82 -36.19 12.25
CA SER A 199 11.75 -37.38 11.41
C SER A 199 10.78 -37.14 10.24
N PHE A 200 11.08 -37.72 9.08
CA PHE A 200 10.18 -37.66 7.94
C PHE A 200 8.79 -38.22 8.28
N GLN A 201 8.74 -39.21 9.18
CA GLN A 201 7.52 -39.87 9.64
C GLN A 201 6.61 -38.93 10.43
N ASP A 202 7.16 -38.11 11.32
CA ASP A 202 6.38 -37.15 12.13
C ASP A 202 5.83 -36.01 11.27
N PHE A 203 6.65 -35.50 10.34
CA PHE A 203 6.23 -34.48 9.37
C PHE A 203 5.04 -34.95 8.51
N VAL A 204 5.12 -36.16 7.96
CA VAL A 204 4.04 -36.71 7.12
C VAL A 204 2.77 -36.97 7.90
N LYS A 205 2.88 -37.53 9.11
CA LYS A 205 1.75 -37.93 9.95
C LYS A 205 0.96 -36.74 10.50
N GLU A 206 1.64 -35.64 10.83
CA GLU A 206 1.01 -34.51 11.53
C GLU A 206 0.59 -33.37 10.60
N LYS A 207 1.27 -33.17 9.46
CA LYS A 207 1.13 -31.95 8.66
C LYS A 207 0.78 -32.19 7.21
N ALA A 208 1.45 -33.11 6.51
CA ALA A 208 1.19 -33.36 5.08
C ALA A 208 -0.27 -33.79 4.81
N ILE A 209 -0.91 -34.50 5.76
CA ILE A 209 -2.31 -34.95 5.62
C ILE A 209 -3.34 -33.80 5.60
N LEU A 210 -3.00 -32.63 6.16
CA LEU A 210 -3.86 -31.44 6.14
C LEU A 210 -3.94 -30.79 4.75
N TRP A 211 -2.95 -31.07 3.90
CA TRP A 211 -2.83 -30.51 2.54
C TRP A 211 -3.34 -31.46 1.44
N VAL A 212 -3.62 -32.72 1.79
CA VAL A 212 -3.99 -33.79 0.84
C VAL A 212 -5.49 -34.16 0.95
N GLY A 213 -6.25 -33.51 1.83
CA GLY A 213 -7.68 -33.74 2.07
C GLY A 213 -8.61 -32.71 1.38
N ALA A 214 -9.68 -33.20 0.74
CA ALA A 214 -10.65 -32.42 -0.01
C ALA A 214 -11.41 -31.36 0.82
N ASN A 215 -11.58 -30.17 0.21
CA ASN A 215 -12.40 -29.01 0.59
C ASN A 215 -12.07 -28.30 1.92
N THR A 216 -11.22 -27.27 1.86
CA THR A 216 -11.21 -26.15 2.80
C THR A 216 -11.12 -24.80 2.05
N ILE A 217 -11.47 -23.71 2.74
CA ILE A 217 -11.74 -22.36 2.19
C ILE A 217 -10.45 -21.62 1.73
N GLU A 218 -9.27 -22.21 1.93
CA GLU A 218 -7.97 -21.70 1.46
C GLU A 218 -7.68 -21.99 -0.03
N TYR A 219 -8.64 -22.56 -0.75
CA TYR A 219 -8.47 -23.05 -2.12
C TYR A 219 -8.85 -22.00 -3.19
N ASP A 220 -9.67 -21.00 -2.86
CA ASP A 220 -10.19 -20.01 -3.82
C ASP A 220 -9.19 -18.90 -4.19
N GLU A 221 -8.12 -18.73 -3.42
CA GLU A 221 -7.14 -17.65 -3.58
C GLU A 221 -6.16 -17.91 -4.74
N VAL A 222 -5.83 -19.18 -5.00
CA VAL A 222 -4.88 -19.59 -6.04
C VAL A 222 -5.52 -19.60 -7.44
N ASP A 223 -6.81 -19.95 -7.53
CA ASP A 223 -7.53 -20.02 -8.81
C ASP A 223 -7.87 -18.63 -9.39
N ARG A 224 -7.92 -17.58 -8.55
CA ARG A 224 -8.26 -16.21 -8.97
C ARG A 224 -7.07 -15.46 -9.59
N HIS A 225 -5.83 -15.79 -9.19
CA HIS A 225 -4.60 -15.25 -9.80
C HIS A 225 -4.40 -15.65 -11.26
N ARG A 226 -5.02 -16.74 -11.72
CA ARG A 226 -4.89 -17.27 -13.08
C ARG A 226 -5.68 -16.51 -14.15
N ALA A 227 -6.76 -15.81 -13.78
CA ALA A 227 -7.58 -15.06 -14.74
C ALA A 227 -6.95 -13.73 -15.19
N LEU A 228 -5.78 -13.35 -14.64
CA LEU A 228 -5.15 -12.04 -14.76
C LEU A 228 -3.99 -11.97 -15.78
N GLN A 229 -3.69 -13.02 -16.56
CA GLN A 229 -2.48 -13.08 -17.41
C GLN A 229 -2.71 -13.08 -18.95
N GLU A 230 -3.89 -12.69 -19.45
CA GLU A 230 -4.05 -12.42 -20.88
C GLU A 230 -3.82 -10.92 -21.18
N GLU A 231 -2.61 -10.56 -21.61
CA GLU A 231 -2.24 -9.21 -22.08
C GLU A 231 -2.83 -8.88 -23.47
N PRO A 232 -3.23 -7.62 -23.71
CA PRO A 232 -3.09 -6.97 -25.00
C PRO A 232 -1.99 -5.90 -24.95
N ALA A 233 -1.06 -5.98 -25.90
CA ALA A 233 0.10 -5.10 -26.06
C ALA A 233 -0.27 -3.65 -26.37
N ILE A 234 0.44 -2.69 -25.75
CA ILE A 234 0.46 -1.28 -26.13
C ILE A 234 1.88 -0.91 -26.59
N ASN A 235 2.02 -0.59 -27.88
CA ASN A 235 3.25 -0.11 -28.50
C ASN A 235 3.46 1.39 -28.22
N GLY A 236 4.72 1.76 -27.99
CA GLY A 236 5.14 3.05 -27.47
C GLY A 236 5.19 4.23 -28.44
N LEU A 237 5.53 5.39 -27.89
CA LEU A 237 5.81 6.64 -28.61
C LEU A 237 7.01 7.37 -28.00
N ALA A 238 7.83 7.92 -28.88
CA ALA A 238 9.12 8.54 -28.61
C ALA A 238 8.99 10.02 -28.22
N VAL A 239 9.91 10.45 -27.35
CA VAL A 239 10.02 11.80 -26.77
C VAL A 239 10.61 12.81 -27.76
N GLN A 240 9.96 13.96 -27.92
CA GLN A 240 10.60 15.21 -28.34
C GLN A 240 10.26 16.31 -27.36
N THR A 241 11.28 16.92 -26.77
CA THR A 241 11.18 18.05 -25.85
C THR A 241 11.08 19.36 -26.64
N GLY A 242 10.03 20.13 -26.42
CA GLY A 242 9.89 21.50 -26.93
C GLY A 242 8.96 22.30 -26.01
N SER A 243 9.34 23.54 -25.69
CA SER A 243 8.56 24.45 -24.84
C SER A 243 7.19 24.75 -25.44
N VAL A 244 6.10 24.54 -24.70
CA VAL A 244 4.74 24.75 -25.20
C VAL A 244 4.09 26.03 -24.66
N LYS A 245 3.86 26.96 -25.58
CA LYS A 245 2.58 27.69 -25.68
C LYS A 245 1.78 26.99 -26.78
N SER A 246 0.85 26.12 -26.42
CA SER A 246 -0.16 25.58 -27.33
C SER A 246 -1.42 26.43 -27.19
N PRO A 247 -2.11 26.81 -28.29
CA PRO A 247 -3.43 27.40 -28.18
C PRO A 247 -4.37 26.35 -27.62
N LEU A 248 -4.94 26.61 -26.44
CA LEU A 248 -5.99 25.80 -25.83
C LEU A 248 -7.08 25.56 -26.88
N GLU A 249 -7.33 24.30 -27.24
CA GLU A 249 -8.49 23.93 -28.05
C GLU A 249 -9.77 24.37 -27.34
N ASP A 250 -10.76 24.81 -28.13
CA ASP A 250 -12.05 25.24 -27.62
C ASP A 250 -12.75 24.12 -26.85
N ALA A 251 -13.52 24.49 -25.82
CA ALA A 251 -14.39 23.54 -25.14
C ALA A 251 -15.42 22.97 -26.14
N ASP A 252 -15.56 21.65 -26.15
CA ASP A 252 -16.43 20.88 -27.02
C ASP A 252 -17.32 19.96 -26.19
N GLU A 253 -18.60 20.31 -26.10
CA GLU A 253 -19.59 19.52 -25.34
C GLU A 253 -19.75 18.10 -25.90
N SER A 254 -19.42 17.88 -27.18
CA SER A 254 -19.51 16.55 -27.80
C SER A 254 -18.46 15.57 -27.27
N GLN A 255 -17.41 16.06 -26.60
CA GLN A 255 -16.39 15.26 -25.92
C GLN A 255 -16.81 14.82 -24.50
N ILE A 256 -17.99 15.24 -24.02
CA ILE A 256 -18.52 14.76 -22.74
C ILE A 256 -19.06 13.34 -22.92
N VAL A 257 -18.42 12.39 -22.25
CA VAL A 257 -18.74 10.95 -22.33
C VAL A 257 -19.46 10.47 -21.09
N GLY A 258 -20.15 9.33 -21.17
CA GLY A 258 -20.84 8.73 -20.02
C GLY A 258 -22.12 9.44 -19.57
N LYS A 259 -22.52 10.57 -20.17
CA LYS A 259 -23.74 11.30 -19.79
C LYS A 259 -25.00 10.44 -19.90
N ILE A 260 -25.18 9.77 -21.04
CA ILE A 260 -26.32 8.88 -21.34
C ILE A 260 -25.81 7.44 -21.46
N MET A 261 -26.49 6.50 -20.81
CA MET A 261 -26.26 5.05 -20.94
C MET A 261 -27.61 4.33 -20.80
N ASP A 262 -27.91 3.42 -21.73
CA ASP A 262 -29.16 2.68 -21.73
C ASP A 262 -29.35 1.89 -20.44
N GLY A 263 -30.56 1.98 -19.85
CA GLY A 263 -30.90 1.29 -18.60
C GLY A 263 -30.46 2.00 -17.32
N TYR A 264 -29.77 3.14 -17.41
CA TYR A 264 -29.28 3.90 -16.26
C TYR A 264 -29.76 5.35 -16.25
N PRO A 265 -29.74 6.06 -15.11
CA PRO A 265 -30.04 7.49 -15.05
C PRO A 265 -29.06 8.32 -15.90
N GLU A 266 -29.56 9.40 -16.51
CA GLU A 266 -28.73 10.41 -17.16
C GLU A 266 -27.99 11.27 -16.12
N PHE A 267 -26.71 11.54 -16.35
CA PHE A 267 -25.90 12.42 -15.51
C PHE A 267 -26.12 13.90 -15.84
N GLY A 268 -25.81 14.76 -14.87
CA GLY A 268 -26.11 16.19 -14.89
C GLY A 268 -27.12 16.59 -13.80
N HIS A 269 -27.74 17.76 -13.91
CA HIS A 269 -28.53 18.35 -12.81
C HIS A 269 -29.71 17.48 -12.37
N GLY A 270 -30.22 16.59 -13.24
CA GLY A 270 -31.24 15.60 -12.89
C GLY A 270 -30.82 14.65 -11.75
N MET A 271 -29.52 14.48 -11.54
CA MET A 271 -28.95 13.69 -10.44
C MET A 271 -29.07 14.39 -9.08
N LEU A 272 -29.23 15.72 -9.02
CA LEU A 272 -29.33 16.48 -7.76
C LEU A 272 -30.45 16.01 -6.84
N LYS A 273 -31.47 15.32 -7.38
CA LYS A 273 -32.54 14.67 -6.60
C LYS A 273 -31.99 13.67 -5.56
N TYR A 274 -30.82 13.09 -5.81
CA TYR A 274 -30.13 12.18 -4.90
C TYR A 274 -29.28 12.90 -3.86
N TRP A 275 -29.18 14.23 -3.83
CA TRP A 275 -28.43 14.97 -2.80
C TRP A 275 -29.34 15.88 -1.98
N LYS A 276 -28.87 16.29 -0.80
CA LYS A 276 -29.57 17.20 0.12
C LYS A 276 -29.07 18.65 0.02
N PHE A 277 -28.46 19.04 -1.10
CA PHE A 277 -27.98 20.40 -1.29
C PHE A 277 -29.12 21.42 -1.15
N ALA A 278 -28.81 22.59 -0.58
CA ALA A 278 -29.77 23.69 -0.50
C ALA A 278 -30.18 24.12 -1.93
N PRO A 279 -31.42 24.58 -2.14
CA PRO A 279 -31.85 25.07 -3.45
C PRO A 279 -30.89 26.11 -4.03
N GLY A 280 -30.49 25.93 -5.28
CA GLY A 280 -29.58 26.83 -5.98
C GLY A 280 -28.10 26.76 -5.56
N TYR A 281 -27.72 25.89 -4.61
CA TYR A 281 -26.31 25.70 -4.25
C TYR A 281 -25.58 24.95 -5.37
N VAL A 282 -24.45 25.50 -5.84
CA VAL A 282 -23.58 24.85 -6.83
C VAL A 282 -22.31 24.35 -6.16
N ASN A 283 -22.24 23.03 -5.97
CA ASN A 283 -21.07 22.38 -5.40
C ASN A 283 -20.06 22.05 -6.50
N MET A 284 -18.94 22.78 -6.53
CA MET A 284 -17.77 22.53 -7.39
C MET A 284 -16.51 22.30 -6.54
N ASN A 285 -16.67 21.84 -5.29
CA ASN A 285 -15.57 21.50 -4.38
C ASN A 285 -15.84 20.18 -3.65
N HIS A 286 -16.44 19.23 -4.36
CA HIS A 286 -16.69 17.88 -3.85
C HIS A 286 -15.41 17.20 -3.31
N GLY A 287 -14.25 17.48 -3.91
CA GLY A 287 -12.97 16.89 -3.51
C GLY A 287 -12.52 17.22 -2.07
N SER A 288 -13.06 18.26 -1.43
CA SER A 288 -12.67 18.58 -0.03
C SER A 288 -13.31 17.65 0.99
N TYR A 289 -14.64 17.58 1.02
CA TYR A 289 -15.38 16.89 2.10
C TYR A 289 -16.34 15.80 1.61
N GLY A 290 -16.52 15.70 0.28
CA GLY A 290 -17.53 14.88 -0.36
C GLY A 290 -18.96 15.19 0.08
N SER A 291 -19.91 14.43 -0.48
CA SER A 291 -21.31 14.49 -0.09
C SER A 291 -22.00 13.18 -0.46
N PRO A 292 -22.51 12.42 0.52
CA PRO A 292 -23.18 11.16 0.24
C PRO A 292 -24.58 11.40 -0.37
N PRO A 293 -25.02 10.53 -1.28
CA PRO A 293 -26.37 10.59 -1.82
C PRO A 293 -27.39 10.16 -0.75
N ARG A 294 -28.66 10.53 -0.94
CA ARG A 294 -29.78 10.28 -0.04
C ARG A 294 -29.93 8.81 0.35
N PRO A 295 -29.81 7.82 -0.57
CA PRO A 295 -29.87 6.40 -0.19
C PRO A 295 -28.80 6.00 0.82
N VAL A 296 -27.59 6.57 0.73
CA VAL A 296 -26.51 6.33 1.69
C VAL A 296 -26.85 6.92 3.06
N ILE A 297 -27.35 8.16 3.10
CA ILE A 297 -27.78 8.82 4.34
C ILE A 297 -28.93 8.04 5.00
N GLU A 298 -29.92 7.60 4.21
CA GLU A 298 -31.07 6.83 4.68
C GLU A 298 -30.65 5.47 5.25
N ALA A 299 -29.72 4.78 4.59
CA ALA A 299 -29.16 3.52 5.09
C ALA A 299 -28.43 3.72 6.42
N MET A 300 -27.68 4.82 6.58
CA MET A 300 -27.03 5.15 7.84
C MET A 300 -28.02 5.44 8.97
N HIS A 301 -29.07 6.22 8.71
CA HIS A 301 -30.09 6.49 9.73
C HIS A 301 -30.76 5.20 10.20
N LYS A 302 -31.12 4.32 9.25
CA LYS A 302 -31.69 3.01 9.58
C LYS A 302 -30.73 2.16 10.41
N LEU A 303 -29.44 2.18 10.07
CA LEU A 303 -28.42 1.46 10.84
C LEU A 303 -28.23 2.07 12.23
N SER A 304 -28.27 3.40 12.36
CA SER A 304 -28.22 4.09 13.65
C SER A 304 -29.39 3.69 14.55
N ASP A 305 -30.63 3.70 14.03
CA ASP A 305 -31.81 3.23 14.77
C ASP A 305 -31.67 1.76 15.19
N GLN A 306 -31.09 0.92 14.32
CA GLN A 306 -30.83 -0.49 14.63
C GLN A 306 -29.78 -0.64 15.75
N ILE A 307 -28.70 0.14 15.71
CA ILE A 307 -27.66 0.14 16.75
C ILE A 307 -28.30 0.52 18.09
N GLU A 308 -29.07 1.60 18.14
CA GLU A 308 -29.69 2.09 19.39
C GLU A 308 -30.80 1.17 19.92
N SER A 309 -31.41 0.35 19.06
CA SER A 309 -32.41 -0.64 19.51
C SER A 309 -31.81 -1.74 20.39
N ASN A 310 -30.53 -2.07 20.21
CA ASN A 310 -29.78 -3.01 21.05
C ASN A 310 -28.25 -2.80 20.89
N PRO A 311 -27.66 -1.80 21.59
CA PRO A 311 -26.27 -1.42 21.39
C PRO A 311 -25.29 -2.55 21.69
N ASP A 312 -25.51 -3.31 22.77
CA ASP A 312 -24.63 -4.41 23.16
C ASP A 312 -24.60 -5.53 22.13
N LEU A 313 -25.74 -5.89 21.54
CA LEU A 313 -25.77 -6.89 20.47
C LEU A 313 -24.97 -6.41 19.27
N PHE A 314 -25.18 -5.16 18.84
CA PHE A 314 -24.49 -4.63 17.67
C PHE A 314 -22.98 -4.53 17.91
N MET A 315 -22.58 -3.83 18.98
CA MET A 315 -21.18 -3.50 19.28
C MET A 315 -20.34 -4.73 19.64
N ARG A 316 -20.95 -5.81 20.13
CA ARG A 316 -20.20 -7.02 20.52
C ARG A 316 -20.24 -8.15 19.49
N ARG A 317 -21.18 -8.13 18.55
CA ARG A 317 -21.42 -9.26 17.62
C ARG A 317 -21.71 -8.82 16.20
N SER A 318 -22.66 -7.91 15.99
CA SER A 318 -23.20 -7.68 14.64
C SER A 318 -22.24 -6.94 13.71
N TYR A 319 -21.48 -5.96 14.22
CA TYR A 319 -20.69 -5.06 13.37
C TYR A 319 -19.57 -5.78 12.60
N PHE A 320 -18.98 -6.86 13.15
CA PHE A 320 -17.86 -7.59 12.55
C PHE A 320 -18.17 -8.04 11.11
N SER A 321 -19.33 -8.67 10.90
CA SER A 321 -19.73 -9.15 9.57
C SER A 321 -19.97 -8.02 8.57
N LEU A 322 -20.44 -6.86 9.06
CA LEU A 322 -20.66 -5.68 8.22
C LEU A 322 -19.33 -5.02 7.84
N LEU A 323 -18.38 -4.97 8.79
CA LEU A 323 -17.04 -4.45 8.55
C LEU A 323 -16.30 -5.33 7.54
N GLU A 324 -16.42 -6.66 7.64
CA GLU A 324 -15.81 -7.61 6.70
C GLU A 324 -16.32 -7.39 5.27
N ASP A 325 -17.63 -7.28 5.07
CA ASP A 325 -18.22 -7.00 3.75
C ASP A 325 -17.70 -5.67 3.16
N VAL A 326 -17.54 -4.63 3.99
CA VAL A 326 -16.92 -3.37 3.55
C VAL A 326 -15.46 -3.57 3.14
N ARG A 327 -14.68 -4.33 3.91
CA ARG A 327 -13.27 -4.62 3.60
C ARG A 327 -13.13 -5.43 2.32
N GLU A 328 -13.91 -6.49 2.12
CA GLU A 328 -13.89 -7.31 0.91
C GLU A 328 -14.19 -6.48 -0.34
N ARG A 329 -15.22 -5.63 -0.28
CA ARG A 329 -15.63 -4.78 -1.42
C ARG A 329 -14.58 -3.73 -1.75
N THR A 330 -14.02 -3.07 -0.74
CA THR A 330 -12.99 -2.05 -0.95
C THR A 330 -11.68 -2.67 -1.41
N ALA A 331 -11.29 -3.84 -0.89
CA ALA A 331 -10.14 -4.59 -1.36
C ALA A 331 -10.26 -4.96 -2.83
N LYS A 332 -11.42 -5.52 -3.25
CA LYS A 332 -11.71 -5.83 -4.65
C LYS A 332 -11.61 -4.59 -5.55
N LEU A 333 -12.09 -3.44 -5.10
CA LEU A 333 -12.09 -2.20 -5.89
C LEU A 333 -10.67 -1.68 -6.18
N ILE A 334 -9.70 -1.95 -5.30
CA ILE A 334 -8.32 -1.48 -5.44
C ILE A 334 -7.34 -2.59 -5.84
N GLY A 335 -7.82 -3.80 -6.14
CA GLY A 335 -6.98 -4.95 -6.50
C GLY A 335 -6.23 -5.61 -5.34
N ALA A 336 -6.62 -5.37 -4.08
CA ALA A 336 -5.97 -5.93 -2.89
C ALA A 336 -6.63 -7.22 -2.39
N ARG A 337 -5.92 -7.95 -1.51
CA ARG A 337 -6.55 -8.98 -0.67
C ARG A 337 -7.32 -8.34 0.47
N THR A 338 -8.37 -9.01 0.95
CA THR A 338 -9.16 -8.51 2.08
C THR A 338 -8.28 -8.31 3.31
N ASP A 339 -7.41 -9.27 3.65
CA ASP A 339 -6.51 -9.24 4.80
C ASP A 339 -5.41 -8.16 4.74
N GLU A 340 -5.30 -7.43 3.63
CA GLU A 340 -4.39 -6.30 3.44
C GLU A 340 -5.08 -4.95 3.59
N VAL A 341 -6.39 -4.96 3.78
CA VAL A 341 -7.21 -3.75 3.86
C VAL A 341 -7.87 -3.65 5.23
N VAL A 342 -7.83 -2.45 5.81
CA VAL A 342 -8.59 -2.07 7.01
C VAL A 342 -9.29 -0.74 6.80
N ILE A 343 -10.35 -0.49 7.58
CA ILE A 343 -11.12 0.76 7.51
C ILE A 343 -10.70 1.68 8.66
N VAL A 344 -10.36 2.92 8.31
CA VAL A 344 -9.94 3.96 9.24
C VAL A 344 -10.82 5.23 9.07
N PRO A 345 -10.86 6.14 10.05
CA PRO A 345 -11.74 7.32 9.97
C PRO A 345 -11.49 8.26 8.79
N ASN A 346 -10.22 8.49 8.42
CA ASN A 346 -9.81 9.39 7.35
C ASN A 346 -8.36 9.13 6.92
N ALA A 347 -7.95 9.68 5.77
CA ALA A 347 -6.59 9.57 5.24
C ALA A 347 -5.53 10.08 6.24
N THR A 348 -5.75 11.23 6.88
CA THR A 348 -4.84 11.77 7.89
C THR A 348 -4.57 10.75 9.02
N HIS A 349 -5.62 10.06 9.48
CA HIS A 349 -5.52 9.02 10.49
C HIS A 349 -4.71 7.81 10.00
N GLY A 350 -4.95 7.32 8.77
CA GLY A 350 -4.18 6.20 8.21
C GLY A 350 -2.70 6.56 8.04
N ILE A 351 -2.40 7.74 7.49
CA ILE A 351 -1.03 8.25 7.34
C ILE A 351 -0.33 8.37 8.70
N ASN A 352 -1.01 8.92 9.71
CA ASN A 352 -0.45 8.99 11.08
C ASN A 352 -0.19 7.60 11.65
N THR A 353 -1.12 6.66 11.45
CA THR A 353 -0.97 5.28 11.90
C THR A 353 0.29 4.65 11.30
N ILE A 354 0.50 4.78 10.00
CA ILE A 354 1.68 4.23 9.33
C ILE A 354 2.96 4.92 9.83
N ALA A 355 3.02 6.24 9.73
CA ALA A 355 4.24 7.00 10.03
C ALA A 355 4.70 6.84 11.49
N THR A 356 3.77 6.71 12.44
CA THR A 356 4.10 6.52 13.87
C THR A 356 4.49 5.09 14.22
N ASN A 357 4.15 4.10 13.39
CA ASN A 357 4.55 2.72 13.58
C ASN A 357 5.94 2.41 12.99
N ILE A 358 6.38 3.16 11.98
CA ILE A 358 7.72 2.99 11.42
C ILE A 358 8.78 3.26 12.49
N LYS A 359 9.71 2.33 12.66
CA LYS A 359 10.88 2.52 13.51
C LYS A 359 11.89 3.41 12.78
N TRP A 360 11.87 4.69 13.11
CA TRP A 360 12.85 5.66 12.66
C TRP A 360 14.14 5.56 13.47
N VAL A 361 15.28 5.78 12.82
CA VAL A 361 16.58 5.86 13.49
C VAL A 361 17.37 7.05 12.99
N GLU A 362 18.40 7.44 13.75
CA GLU A 362 19.33 8.50 13.39
C GLU A 362 19.86 8.31 11.95
N GLY A 363 19.85 9.40 11.17
CA GLY A 363 20.28 9.40 9.77
C GLY A 363 19.17 9.10 8.75
N ASP A 364 17.97 8.68 9.18
CA ASP A 364 16.84 8.51 8.27
C ASP A 364 16.34 9.88 7.75
N VAL A 365 16.06 9.94 6.45
CA VAL A 365 15.48 11.09 5.76
C VAL A 365 14.08 10.72 5.25
N ILE A 366 13.11 11.60 5.50
CA ILE A 366 11.75 11.54 4.95
C ILE A 366 11.69 12.50 3.77
N LEU A 367 11.27 12.01 2.60
CA LEU A 367 10.99 12.85 1.44
C LEU A 367 9.50 13.17 1.35
N ILE A 368 9.19 14.45 1.12
CA ILE A 368 7.85 14.94 0.81
C ILE A 368 7.90 15.85 -0.42
N TYR A 369 6.78 16.12 -1.07
CA TYR A 369 6.69 17.13 -2.12
C TYR A 369 6.25 18.49 -1.57
N LEU A 370 6.55 19.56 -2.30
CA LEU A 370 6.01 20.90 -2.01
C LEU A 370 4.47 20.96 -2.05
N SER A 371 3.83 20.06 -2.80
CA SER A 371 2.36 19.95 -2.87
C SER A 371 1.75 19.06 -1.79
N THR A 372 2.56 18.45 -0.92
CA THR A 372 2.10 17.49 0.09
C THR A 372 1.02 18.13 0.95
N TYR A 373 -0.08 17.41 1.15
CA TYR A 373 -1.20 17.92 1.96
C TYR A 373 -0.72 18.41 3.33
N GLY A 374 -1.17 19.60 3.74
CA GLY A 374 -0.64 20.28 4.92
C GLY A 374 -0.62 19.41 6.19
N ALA A 375 -1.69 18.66 6.48
CA ALA A 375 -1.70 17.79 7.66
C ALA A 375 -0.70 16.62 7.58
N VAL A 376 -0.45 16.10 6.37
CA VAL A 376 0.55 15.06 6.14
C VAL A 376 1.96 15.64 6.30
N GLY A 377 2.23 16.81 5.73
CA GLY A 377 3.49 17.52 5.94
C GLY A 377 3.77 17.81 7.42
N GLN A 378 2.75 18.26 8.16
CA GLN A 378 2.86 18.48 9.61
C GLN A 378 3.07 17.17 10.39
N THR A 379 2.48 16.06 9.93
CA THR A 379 2.74 14.73 10.50
C THR A 379 4.21 14.36 10.33
N MET A 380 4.80 14.56 9.15
CA MET A 380 6.22 14.26 8.93
C MET A 380 7.14 15.16 9.74
N LYS A 381 6.82 16.45 9.90
CA LYS A 381 7.54 17.35 10.82
C LYS A 381 7.47 16.84 12.27
N PHE A 382 6.30 16.42 12.73
CA PHE A 382 6.14 15.83 14.07
C PHE A 382 6.95 14.54 14.26
N ILE A 383 7.06 13.69 13.23
CA ILE A 383 7.92 12.51 13.27
C ILE A 383 9.39 12.92 13.45
N CYS A 384 9.87 13.91 12.70
CA CYS A 384 11.24 14.42 12.87
C CYS A 384 11.46 14.98 14.28
N ASP A 385 10.52 15.77 14.81
CA ASP A 385 10.62 16.34 16.17
C ASP A 385 10.66 15.25 17.25
N SER A 386 9.92 14.16 17.05
CA SER A 386 9.80 13.06 18.01
C SER A 386 10.95 12.04 17.92
N ASN A 387 11.77 12.09 16.88
CA ASN A 387 12.86 11.15 16.62
C ASN A 387 14.15 11.93 16.31
N PRO A 388 14.97 12.27 17.33
CA PRO A 388 16.21 13.01 17.14
C PRO A 388 17.12 12.35 16.10
N GLY A 389 17.60 13.15 15.14
CA GLY A 389 18.47 12.68 14.05
C GLY A 389 17.74 12.23 12.79
N VAL A 390 16.40 12.22 12.78
CA VAL A 390 15.58 12.08 11.57
C VAL A 390 15.37 13.45 10.94
N THR A 391 15.48 13.54 9.61
CA THR A 391 15.35 14.81 8.88
C THR A 391 14.33 14.73 7.76
N LEU A 392 13.85 15.90 7.33
CA LEU A 392 12.88 16.06 6.25
C LEU A 392 13.56 16.75 5.07
N GLU A 393 13.33 16.26 3.85
CA GLU A 393 13.70 16.96 2.60
C GLU A 393 12.49 17.10 1.69
N VAL A 394 12.35 18.29 1.11
CA VAL A 394 11.24 18.65 0.22
C VAL A 394 11.72 18.55 -1.23
N ILE A 395 10.99 17.79 -2.04
CA ILE A 395 11.17 17.72 -3.49
C ILE A 395 10.38 18.89 -4.10
N ASP A 396 11.12 19.79 -4.74
CA ASP A 396 10.57 20.96 -5.41
C ASP A 396 9.99 20.57 -6.79
N VAL A 397 8.67 20.36 -6.81
CA VAL A 397 7.87 20.12 -8.02
C VAL A 397 6.77 21.16 -8.07
N THR A 398 6.87 22.05 -9.06
CA THR A 398 5.88 23.07 -9.37
C THR A 398 5.11 22.68 -10.63
N PHE A 399 3.78 22.68 -10.55
CA PHE A 399 2.89 22.38 -11.67
C PHE A 399 2.47 23.66 -12.43
N PRO A 400 2.11 23.56 -13.73
CA PRO A 400 2.09 22.34 -14.54
C PRO A 400 3.50 21.85 -14.89
N CYS A 401 3.72 20.54 -14.81
CA CYS A 401 4.93 19.88 -15.30
C CYS A 401 4.58 18.48 -15.83
N SER A 402 5.47 17.89 -16.63
CA SER A 402 5.27 16.54 -17.15
C SER A 402 5.46 15.50 -16.04
N HIS A 403 4.78 14.36 -16.16
CA HIS A 403 5.03 13.21 -15.27
C HIS A 403 6.50 12.77 -15.30
N ALA A 404 7.13 12.82 -16.47
CA ALA A 404 8.56 12.53 -16.63
C ALA A 404 9.45 13.47 -15.81
N ASP A 405 9.09 14.76 -15.70
CA ASP A 405 9.83 15.72 -14.86
C ASP A 405 9.67 15.43 -13.37
N VAL A 406 8.47 15.04 -12.92
CA VAL A 406 8.25 14.60 -11.53
C VAL A 406 9.16 13.41 -11.21
N VAL A 407 9.11 12.36 -12.04
CA VAL A 407 9.94 11.16 -11.86
C VAL A 407 11.44 11.50 -11.85
N ARG A 408 11.90 12.30 -12.81
CA ARG A 408 13.32 12.71 -12.91
C ARG A 408 13.79 13.53 -11.71
N LYS A 409 12.99 14.49 -11.25
CA LYS A 409 13.31 15.29 -10.05
C LYS A 409 13.35 14.43 -8.80
N THR A 410 12.40 13.51 -8.63
CA THR A 410 12.38 12.58 -7.49
C THR A 410 13.58 11.65 -7.52
N GLU A 411 13.91 11.06 -8.67
CA GLU A 411 15.08 10.21 -8.83
C GLU A 411 16.39 10.96 -8.52
N THR A 412 16.49 12.24 -8.93
CA THR A 412 17.66 13.08 -8.62
C THR A 412 17.87 13.23 -7.11
N VAL A 413 16.78 13.43 -6.34
CA VAL A 413 16.86 13.53 -4.87
C VAL A 413 17.13 12.17 -4.24
N LEU A 414 16.51 11.08 -4.71
CA LEU A 414 16.80 9.73 -4.22
C LEU A 414 18.26 9.33 -4.45
N ALA A 415 18.80 9.59 -5.65
CA ALA A 415 20.18 9.29 -6.02
C ALA A 415 21.22 10.12 -5.27
N LYS A 416 20.83 11.23 -4.63
CA LYS A 416 21.70 12.01 -3.72
C LYS A 416 21.93 11.28 -2.39
N TYR A 417 20.98 10.45 -1.96
CA TYR A 417 21.01 9.82 -0.64
C TYR A 417 21.23 8.32 -0.67
N ASN A 418 20.56 7.61 -1.59
CA ASN A 418 20.51 6.16 -1.55
C ASN A 418 21.28 5.55 -2.71
N LYS A 419 21.90 4.39 -2.44
CA LYS A 419 22.38 3.51 -3.49
C LYS A 419 21.17 2.88 -4.20
N VAL A 420 21.33 2.59 -5.49
CA VAL A 420 20.42 1.69 -6.18
C VAL A 420 20.53 0.33 -5.50
N THR A 421 19.41 -0.19 -5.03
CA THR A 421 19.36 -1.46 -4.30
C THR A 421 19.09 -2.60 -5.27
N LYS A 422 19.50 -3.79 -4.87
CA LYS A 422 18.99 -5.04 -5.44
C LYS A 422 18.05 -5.61 -4.38
N PRO A 423 16.76 -5.84 -4.70
CA PRO A 423 15.87 -6.54 -3.79
C PRO A 423 16.57 -7.81 -3.31
N ASN A 424 16.46 -8.10 -2.01
CA ASN A 424 16.88 -9.42 -1.54
C ASN A 424 15.96 -10.49 -2.17
N TYR A 425 16.24 -11.76 -1.88
CA TYR A 425 15.46 -12.86 -2.45
C TYR A 425 13.99 -12.87 -2.01
N THR A 426 13.59 -12.15 -0.95
CA THR A 426 12.18 -11.97 -0.57
C THR A 426 11.50 -10.81 -1.29
N GLY A 427 12.20 -10.14 -2.21
CA GLY A 427 11.72 -8.91 -2.86
C GLY A 427 11.78 -7.68 -1.96
N GLU A 428 12.30 -7.80 -0.72
CA GLU A 428 12.47 -6.66 0.19
C GLU A 428 13.76 -5.91 -0.14
N ALA A 429 13.62 -4.62 -0.37
CA ALA A 429 14.72 -3.73 -0.60
C ALA A 429 14.99 -2.92 0.67
N ARG A 430 16.16 -3.10 1.30
CA ARG A 430 16.56 -2.26 2.44
C ARG A 430 17.16 -0.95 1.93
N PRO A 431 16.81 0.20 2.53
CA PRO A 431 17.41 1.47 2.14
C PRO A 431 18.87 1.49 2.58
N GLU A 432 19.78 1.70 1.64
CA GLU A 432 21.20 1.86 1.90
C GLU A 432 21.65 3.25 1.46
N GLY A 433 22.26 4.00 2.38
CA GLY A 433 22.81 5.32 2.10
C GLY A 433 24.04 5.26 1.20
N LEU A 434 24.27 6.30 0.40
CA LEU A 434 25.54 6.55 -0.25
C LEU A 434 26.65 6.83 0.77
N SER A 435 26.30 7.50 1.86
CA SER A 435 27.13 7.67 3.04
C SER A 435 26.61 6.81 4.20
N SER A 436 27.45 6.59 5.21
CA SER A 436 27.07 5.79 6.39
C SER A 436 26.13 6.52 7.35
N ASP A 437 26.01 7.85 7.25
CA ASP A 437 25.27 8.70 8.17
C ASP A 437 23.87 9.09 7.69
N LYS A 438 23.54 8.93 6.39
CA LYS A 438 22.24 9.33 5.85
C LYS A 438 21.69 8.36 4.82
N ARG A 439 20.37 8.15 4.88
CA ARG A 439 19.59 7.46 3.85
C ARG A 439 18.15 7.96 3.85
N VAL A 440 17.55 8.03 2.68
CA VAL A 440 16.10 8.14 2.55
C VAL A 440 15.48 6.83 3.00
N ARG A 441 14.55 6.91 3.95
CA ARG A 441 13.81 5.77 4.48
C ARG A 441 12.39 5.69 3.91
N MET A 442 11.77 6.83 3.66
CA MET A 442 10.40 6.92 3.16
C MET A 442 10.24 8.07 2.17
N LEU A 443 9.50 7.82 1.10
CA LEU A 443 8.94 8.84 0.22
C LEU A 443 7.43 8.89 0.49
N VAL A 444 6.95 10.06 0.90
CA VAL A 444 5.52 10.38 0.96
C VAL A 444 5.13 11.03 -0.35
N LEU A 445 4.20 10.42 -1.07
CA LEU A 445 3.77 10.84 -2.39
C LEU A 445 2.26 10.84 -2.49
N ASP A 446 1.71 11.75 -3.28
CA ASP A 446 0.29 11.77 -3.57
C ASP A 446 -0.02 10.82 -4.74
N ALA A 447 -1.20 10.20 -4.76
CA ALA A 447 -1.77 9.65 -6.00
C ALA A 447 -2.43 10.77 -6.82
N ILE A 448 -3.14 11.66 -6.13
CA ILE A 448 -3.66 12.92 -6.65
C ILE A 448 -3.49 13.96 -5.56
N ALA A 449 -2.69 15.00 -5.83
CA ALA A 449 -2.47 16.09 -4.89
C ALA A 449 -3.76 16.88 -4.62
N SER A 450 -3.84 17.53 -3.46
CA SER A 450 -4.98 18.39 -3.14
C SER A 450 -4.87 19.72 -3.88
N ASN A 451 -3.82 20.50 -3.62
CA ASN A 451 -3.63 21.82 -4.22
C ASN A 451 -2.20 21.90 -4.77
N PRO A 452 -2.02 22.03 -6.09
CA PRO A 452 -3.07 21.93 -7.11
C PRO A 452 -3.69 20.51 -7.16
N GLY A 453 -4.94 20.42 -7.64
CA GLY A 453 -5.61 19.13 -7.82
C GLY A 453 -5.07 18.43 -9.06
N VAL A 454 -3.99 17.65 -8.92
CA VAL A 454 -3.29 17.03 -10.07
C VAL A 454 -2.96 15.57 -9.82
N VAL A 455 -3.09 14.74 -10.85
CA VAL A 455 -2.69 13.33 -10.83
C VAL A 455 -1.16 13.23 -10.88
N PHE A 456 -0.59 12.48 -9.94
CA PHE A 456 0.83 12.16 -9.92
C PHE A 456 1.11 10.86 -10.68
N PRO A 457 2.33 10.68 -11.22
CA PRO A 457 2.80 9.39 -11.75
C PRO A 457 3.18 8.45 -10.59
N TRP A 458 2.22 8.18 -9.70
CA TRP A 458 2.49 7.58 -8.41
C TRP A 458 2.95 6.11 -8.53
N GLU A 459 2.48 5.37 -9.52
CA GLU A 459 2.98 4.01 -9.80
C GLU A 459 4.45 4.01 -10.22
N GLU A 460 4.88 4.93 -11.09
CA GLU A 460 6.29 5.07 -11.48
C GLU A 460 7.16 5.48 -10.29
N LEU A 461 6.65 6.36 -9.43
CA LEU A 461 7.34 6.80 -8.22
C LEU A 461 7.48 5.65 -7.20
N VAL A 462 6.49 4.76 -7.09
CA VAL A 462 6.63 3.50 -6.31
C VAL A 462 7.72 2.62 -6.92
N GLY A 463 7.81 2.53 -8.25
CA GLY A 463 8.91 1.87 -8.94
C GLY A 463 10.30 2.45 -8.57
N LEU A 464 10.41 3.77 -8.45
CA LEU A 464 11.63 4.42 -7.94
C LEU A 464 11.90 4.08 -6.48
N CYS A 465 10.87 4.04 -5.63
CA CYS A 465 11.02 3.60 -4.24
C CYS A 465 11.66 2.21 -4.15
N HIS A 466 11.17 1.24 -4.92
CA HIS A 466 11.78 -0.09 -5.01
C HIS A 466 13.22 -0.04 -5.50
N LYS A 467 13.52 0.75 -6.54
CA LYS A 467 14.88 0.91 -7.08
C LYS A 467 15.88 1.42 -6.04
N TYR A 468 15.45 2.24 -5.08
CA TYR A 468 16.32 2.84 -4.05
C TYR A 468 16.11 2.28 -2.63
N GLY A 469 15.27 1.25 -2.49
CA GLY A 469 14.97 0.57 -1.23
C GLY A 469 14.22 1.43 -0.22
N VAL A 470 13.48 2.41 -0.71
CA VAL A 470 12.73 3.38 0.06
C VAL A 470 11.31 2.89 0.24
N LEU A 471 10.71 3.11 1.41
CA LEU A 471 9.30 2.83 1.64
C LEU A 471 8.42 3.86 0.92
N SER A 472 7.42 3.39 0.18
CA SER A 472 6.42 4.23 -0.47
C SER A 472 5.18 4.41 0.42
N LEU A 473 4.94 5.65 0.86
CA LEU A 473 3.71 6.03 1.56
C LEU A 473 2.83 6.86 0.63
N VAL A 474 1.86 6.21 -0.01
CA VAL A 474 0.97 6.86 -0.99
C VAL A 474 -0.23 7.48 -0.27
N ASP A 475 -0.25 8.82 -0.16
CA ASP A 475 -1.45 9.57 0.16
C ASP A 475 -2.38 9.58 -1.07
N ALA A 476 -3.34 8.69 -1.04
CA ALA A 476 -4.33 8.52 -2.08
C ALA A 476 -5.68 9.07 -1.66
N ALA A 477 -5.73 10.07 -0.77
CA ALA A 477 -6.97 10.66 -0.25
C ALA A 477 -7.99 11.00 -1.35
N HIS A 478 -7.53 11.38 -2.54
CA HIS A 478 -8.37 11.73 -3.68
C HIS A 478 -8.54 10.60 -4.72
N ALA A 479 -7.95 9.42 -4.56
CA ALA A 479 -7.92 8.40 -5.63
C ALA A 479 -9.19 7.54 -5.75
N ILE A 480 -9.63 6.87 -4.67
CA ILE A 480 -10.68 5.84 -4.76
C ILE A 480 -12.01 6.41 -5.27
N GLY A 481 -12.53 5.84 -6.37
CA GLY A 481 -13.74 6.31 -7.03
C GLY A 481 -13.55 7.52 -7.97
N GLN A 482 -12.31 8.04 -8.11
CA GLN A 482 -11.94 9.09 -9.07
C GLN A 482 -11.00 8.58 -10.17
N ILE A 483 -10.04 7.71 -9.86
CA ILE A 483 -9.13 7.08 -10.83
C ILE A 483 -9.09 5.56 -10.63
N LYS A 484 -8.79 4.83 -11.71
CA LYS A 484 -8.51 3.40 -11.63
C LYS A 484 -7.28 3.17 -10.75
N THR A 485 -7.40 2.27 -9.78
CA THR A 485 -6.34 1.98 -8.82
C THR A 485 -6.13 0.47 -8.75
N ASP A 486 -4.87 0.04 -8.82
CA ASP A 486 -4.47 -1.33 -8.57
C ASP A 486 -3.20 -1.31 -7.70
N VAL A 487 -3.39 -1.44 -6.38
CA VAL A 487 -2.29 -1.33 -5.41
C VAL A 487 -1.36 -2.55 -5.46
N LYS A 488 -1.83 -3.68 -5.99
CA LYS A 488 -1.01 -4.88 -6.19
C LYS A 488 -0.13 -4.75 -7.42
N ARG A 489 -0.67 -4.24 -8.52
CA ARG A 489 0.10 -3.95 -9.72
C ARG A 489 1.17 -2.89 -9.47
N ALA A 490 0.84 -1.84 -8.72
CA ALA A 490 1.80 -0.81 -8.33
C ALA A 490 2.81 -1.32 -7.29
N ASP A 491 2.46 -2.35 -6.52
CA ASP A 491 3.25 -2.94 -5.44
C ASP A 491 3.69 -1.94 -4.35
N CYS A 492 2.85 -0.93 -4.06
CA CYS A 492 3.16 0.09 -3.06
C CYS A 492 3.23 -0.48 -1.63
N ASP A 493 4.06 0.12 -0.78
CA ASP A 493 4.28 -0.34 0.60
C ASP A 493 3.12 0.03 1.52
N PHE A 494 2.53 1.21 1.32
CA PHE A 494 1.38 1.70 2.06
C PHE A 494 0.53 2.62 1.19
N TRP A 495 -0.80 2.52 1.31
CA TRP A 495 -1.72 3.34 0.53
C TRP A 495 -2.97 3.66 1.35
N VAL A 496 -3.41 4.92 1.34
CA VAL A 496 -4.56 5.38 2.15
C VAL A 496 -5.48 6.27 1.33
N SER A 497 -6.79 5.98 1.30
CA SER A 497 -7.75 6.74 0.49
C SER A 497 -9.09 7.02 1.18
N ASN A 498 -9.66 8.20 0.93
CA ASN A 498 -10.92 8.61 1.53
C ASN A 498 -12.11 8.16 0.69
N CYS A 499 -12.85 7.17 1.19
CA CYS A 499 -14.13 6.76 0.60
C CYS A 499 -15.18 7.89 0.65
N HIS A 500 -15.10 8.76 1.66
CA HIS A 500 -16.08 9.82 1.84
C HIS A 500 -15.93 11.02 0.91
N LYS A 501 -14.88 11.04 0.08
CA LYS A 501 -14.73 12.00 -1.01
C LYS A 501 -15.44 11.42 -2.24
N TRP A 502 -14.69 10.77 -3.13
CA TRP A 502 -15.13 10.40 -4.47
C TRP A 502 -15.94 9.11 -4.55
N LEU A 503 -15.84 8.24 -3.54
CA LEU A 503 -16.65 7.02 -3.46
C LEU A 503 -18.07 7.30 -2.93
N LEU A 504 -18.38 8.55 -2.55
CA LEU A 504 -19.70 8.98 -2.10
C LEU A 504 -20.18 8.34 -0.79
N SER A 505 -19.27 7.76 0.00
CA SER A 505 -19.62 7.33 1.35
C SER A 505 -19.82 8.54 2.27
N HIS A 506 -20.37 8.32 3.46
CA HIS A 506 -20.43 9.39 4.44
C HIS A 506 -19.05 9.67 5.04
N ARG A 507 -18.85 10.93 5.46
CA ARG A 507 -17.65 11.39 6.17
C ARG A 507 -17.37 10.53 7.39
N GLY A 508 -16.10 10.19 7.57
CA GLY A 508 -15.65 9.29 8.64
C GLY A 508 -15.46 7.84 8.20
N GLY A 509 -15.06 7.58 6.95
CA GLY A 509 -14.69 6.24 6.47
C GLY A 509 -13.64 6.34 5.37
N SER A 510 -12.61 5.50 5.46
CA SER A 510 -11.45 5.49 4.56
C SER A 510 -10.80 4.13 4.57
N VAL A 511 -10.14 3.80 3.47
CA VAL A 511 -9.45 2.54 3.29
C VAL A 511 -7.96 2.74 3.51
N MET A 512 -7.35 1.86 4.30
CA MET A 512 -5.90 1.78 4.47
C MET A 512 -5.44 0.40 4.02
N TYR A 513 -4.53 0.39 3.06
CA TYR A 513 -3.92 -0.81 2.51
C TYR A 513 -2.48 -0.95 3.02
N VAL A 514 -2.18 -2.16 3.48
CA VAL A 514 -0.83 -2.59 3.88
C VAL A 514 -0.64 -4.03 3.36
N PRO A 515 0.25 -4.26 2.38
CA PRO A 515 0.50 -5.59 1.85
C PRO A 515 1.04 -6.50 2.95
N LEU A 516 0.77 -7.81 2.86
CA LEU A 516 1.22 -8.81 3.83
C LEU A 516 2.71 -8.66 4.20
N LYS A 517 3.56 -8.40 3.20
CA LYS A 517 5.01 -8.18 3.37
C LYS A 517 5.34 -7.08 4.40
N ASN A 518 4.51 -6.05 4.52
CA ASN A 518 4.76 -4.88 5.38
C ASN A 518 3.88 -4.81 6.63
N GLN A 519 2.91 -5.70 6.81
CA GLN A 519 1.99 -5.64 7.95
C GLN A 519 2.72 -5.67 9.29
N HIS A 520 3.81 -6.44 9.39
CA HIS A 520 4.63 -6.54 10.58
C HIS A 520 5.22 -5.20 11.05
N LEU A 521 5.33 -4.21 10.16
CA LEU A 521 5.76 -2.85 10.48
C LEU A 521 4.69 -2.06 11.24
N ILE A 522 3.41 -2.42 11.08
CA ILE A 522 2.26 -1.72 11.69
C ILE A 522 1.84 -2.43 12.98
N ARG A 523 2.68 -2.31 14.02
CA ARG A 523 2.52 -3.05 15.28
C ARG A 523 1.25 -2.69 16.07
N SER A 524 0.77 -1.45 15.99
CA SER A 524 -0.40 -0.94 16.71
C SER A 524 -1.31 -0.13 15.77
N SER A 525 -2.63 -0.23 15.97
CA SER A 525 -3.56 0.77 15.45
C SER A 525 -3.34 2.14 16.12
N PHE A 526 -3.94 3.19 15.56
CA PHE A 526 -4.10 4.48 16.23
C PHE A 526 -5.59 4.73 16.57
N PRO A 527 -5.93 5.12 17.80
CA PRO A 527 -5.15 4.82 19.00
C PRO A 527 -4.96 3.31 19.16
N THR A 528 -4.07 2.90 20.08
CA THR A 528 -3.87 1.48 20.39
C THR A 528 -5.16 0.84 20.88
N GLY A 529 -5.62 -0.20 20.19
CA GLY A 529 -6.87 -0.90 20.46
C GLY A 529 -6.73 -2.14 21.35
N ALA A 530 -7.86 -2.81 21.59
CA ALA A 530 -7.92 -4.03 22.38
C ALA A 530 -7.26 -5.26 21.69
N GLY A 531 -7.01 -5.15 20.38
CA GLY A 531 -6.32 -6.17 19.59
C GLY A 531 -4.79 -6.14 19.72
N TYR A 532 -4.21 -5.15 20.41
CA TYR A 532 -2.76 -5.05 20.57
C TYR A 532 -2.22 -6.15 21.47
N GLU A 533 -1.20 -6.86 21.00
CA GLU A 533 -0.49 -7.88 21.76
C GLU A 533 0.99 -7.49 21.89
N SER A 534 1.47 -7.41 23.14
CA SER A 534 2.83 -7.01 23.44
C SER A 534 3.76 -8.21 23.42
N ALA A 535 4.81 -8.17 22.59
CA ALA A 535 5.87 -9.18 22.62
C ALA A 535 6.66 -9.18 23.94
N LYS A 536 6.67 -8.06 24.67
CA LYS A 536 7.40 -7.92 25.94
C LYS A 536 6.54 -8.28 27.16
N TYR A 537 5.24 -8.08 27.07
CA TYR A 537 4.28 -8.29 28.16
C TYR A 537 3.05 -9.05 27.62
N PRO A 538 3.21 -10.32 27.23
CA PRO A 538 2.14 -11.07 26.61
C PRO A 538 1.02 -11.36 27.61
N THR A 539 -0.21 -11.48 27.10
CA THR A 539 -1.37 -11.87 27.89
C THR A 539 -1.24 -13.34 28.32
N GLU A 540 -1.12 -13.61 29.62
CA GLU A 540 -1.00 -14.98 30.14
C GLU A 540 -2.30 -15.79 30.00
N GLY A 541 -2.16 -17.09 29.72
CA GLY A 541 -3.28 -18.04 29.72
C GLY A 541 -4.19 -18.02 28.48
N ILE A 542 -3.96 -17.13 27.51
CA ILE A 542 -4.71 -17.08 26.24
C ILE A 542 -3.72 -16.85 25.09
N SER A 543 -3.68 -17.77 24.11
CA SER A 543 -2.91 -17.54 22.87
C SER A 543 -3.60 -16.47 22.01
N ARG A 544 -2.90 -15.37 21.76
CA ARG A 544 -3.36 -14.26 20.91
C ARG A 544 -2.25 -13.88 19.93
N PRO A 545 -2.06 -14.63 18.83
CA PRO A 545 -1.07 -14.24 17.84
C PRO A 545 -1.39 -12.84 17.31
N TRP A 546 -0.35 -12.04 17.08
CA TRP A 546 -0.49 -10.72 16.51
C TRP A 546 -1.14 -10.83 15.12
N SER A 547 -2.14 -9.98 14.87
CA SER A 547 -2.84 -9.90 13.59
C SER A 547 -3.08 -8.45 13.24
N PHE A 548 -2.71 -8.06 12.01
CA PHE A 548 -2.90 -6.70 11.50
C PHE A 548 -4.37 -6.28 11.54
N VAL A 549 -5.25 -7.06 10.92
CA VAL A 549 -6.69 -6.77 10.81
C VAL A 549 -7.34 -6.60 12.18
N LYS A 550 -7.03 -7.49 13.14
CA LYS A 550 -7.60 -7.45 14.49
C LYS A 550 -7.27 -6.18 15.26
N GLN A 551 -6.18 -5.47 14.92
CA GLN A 551 -5.89 -4.16 15.52
C GLN A 551 -6.98 -3.12 15.21
N TYR A 552 -7.69 -3.28 14.09
CA TYR A 552 -8.68 -2.33 13.57
C TYR A 552 -10.12 -2.81 13.74
N GLU A 553 -10.34 -4.02 14.24
CA GLU A 553 -11.68 -4.51 14.61
C GLU A 553 -12.24 -3.70 15.78
N TRP A 554 -11.41 -3.41 16.80
CA TRP A 554 -11.84 -2.61 17.96
C TRP A 554 -10.71 -1.77 18.54
N ASN A 555 -10.59 -0.52 18.08
CA ASN A 555 -9.62 0.47 18.55
C ASN A 555 -10.25 1.69 19.22
N GLY A 556 -11.48 1.53 19.72
CA GLY A 556 -12.21 2.57 20.46
C GLY A 556 -13.69 2.57 20.09
N THR A 557 -14.55 2.90 21.05
CA THR A 557 -15.99 3.03 20.78
C THR A 557 -16.24 4.25 19.91
N VAL A 558 -16.75 4.02 18.69
CA VAL A 558 -17.07 5.07 17.70
C VAL A 558 -18.44 4.81 17.08
N ASP A 559 -18.96 5.78 16.33
CA ASP A 559 -20.08 5.55 15.43
C ASP A 559 -19.60 4.75 14.20
N TRP A 560 -20.14 3.54 14.03
CA TRP A 560 -19.80 2.63 12.93
C TRP A 560 -20.56 2.93 11.64
N THR A 561 -21.63 3.73 11.69
CA THR A 561 -22.47 4.00 10.52
C THR A 561 -21.69 4.60 9.34
N PRO A 562 -20.67 5.46 9.53
CA PRO A 562 -19.87 5.95 8.41
C PRO A 562 -19.06 4.86 7.71
N PHE A 563 -18.51 3.89 8.44
CA PHE A 563 -17.76 2.77 7.84
C PHE A 563 -18.68 1.91 6.98
N MET A 564 -19.86 1.59 7.51
CA MET A 564 -20.86 0.77 6.81
C MET A 564 -21.49 1.50 5.61
N SER A 565 -21.48 2.83 5.61
CA SER A 565 -21.98 3.63 4.49
C SER A 565 -21.21 3.40 3.18
N ILE A 566 -19.96 2.89 3.26
CA ILE A 566 -19.13 2.55 2.10
C ILE A 566 -19.82 1.50 1.22
N LYS A 567 -20.41 0.46 1.83
CA LYS A 567 -21.16 -0.57 1.12
C LYS A 567 -22.28 0.03 0.28
N THR A 568 -23.14 0.83 0.92
CA THR A 568 -24.29 1.46 0.25
C THR A 568 -23.85 2.43 -0.84
N ALA A 569 -22.72 3.12 -0.65
CA ALA A 569 -22.18 4.02 -1.65
C ALA A 569 -21.71 3.28 -2.90
N LEU A 570 -21.04 2.13 -2.73
CA LEU A 570 -20.66 1.25 -3.84
C LEU A 570 -21.89 0.72 -4.59
N GLU A 571 -22.92 0.27 -3.87
CA GLU A 571 -24.18 -0.19 -4.46
C GLU A 571 -24.89 0.94 -5.24
N PHE A 572 -24.89 2.17 -4.72
CA PHE A 572 -25.42 3.33 -5.43
C PHE A 572 -24.64 3.62 -6.71
N ARG A 573 -23.30 3.56 -6.65
CA ARG A 573 -22.43 3.79 -7.82
C ARG A 573 -22.65 2.74 -8.91
N GLU A 574 -22.78 1.48 -8.54
CA GLU A 574 -23.17 0.40 -9.45
C GLU A 574 -24.55 0.66 -10.07
N HIS A 575 -25.53 1.08 -9.26
CA HIS A 575 -26.89 1.38 -9.72
C HIS A 575 -26.97 2.54 -10.74
N ILE A 576 -26.00 3.45 -10.75
CA ILE A 576 -25.97 4.58 -11.68
C ILE A 576 -25.05 4.37 -12.90
N GLY A 577 -24.50 3.16 -13.07
CA GLY A 577 -23.72 2.79 -14.25
C GLY A 577 -22.27 2.40 -13.99
N GLY A 578 -21.86 2.32 -12.72
CA GLY A 578 -20.56 1.80 -12.32
C GLY A 578 -19.39 2.79 -12.44
N GLU A 579 -18.23 2.34 -11.99
CA GLU A 579 -17.04 3.17 -11.78
C GLU A 579 -16.55 3.86 -13.07
N ASP A 580 -16.37 3.10 -14.15
CA ASP A 580 -15.80 3.60 -15.40
C ASP A 580 -16.63 4.75 -15.99
N ARG A 581 -17.95 4.57 -16.05
CA ARG A 581 -18.89 5.61 -16.51
C ARG A 581 -18.79 6.88 -15.66
N ILE A 582 -18.73 6.73 -14.33
CA ILE A 582 -18.65 7.86 -13.41
C ILE A 582 -17.33 8.62 -13.60
N MET A 583 -16.21 7.89 -13.66
CA MET A 583 -14.88 8.48 -13.83
C MET A 583 -14.77 9.24 -15.16
N GLU A 584 -15.21 8.62 -16.26
CA GLU A 584 -15.18 9.22 -17.60
C GLU A 584 -16.04 10.48 -17.72
N TYR A 585 -17.26 10.45 -17.17
CA TYR A 585 -18.14 11.63 -17.17
C TYR A 585 -17.53 12.79 -16.37
N CYS A 586 -17.10 12.52 -15.14
CA CYS A 586 -16.55 13.56 -14.27
C CYS A 586 -15.25 14.15 -14.86
N HIS A 587 -14.39 13.31 -15.44
CA HIS A 587 -13.17 13.77 -16.12
C HIS A 587 -13.47 14.63 -17.34
N SER A 588 -14.32 14.14 -18.26
CA SER A 588 -14.63 14.89 -19.48
C SER A 588 -15.31 16.23 -19.20
N VAL A 589 -16.24 16.30 -18.24
CA VAL A 589 -16.85 17.56 -17.82
C VAL A 589 -15.83 18.49 -17.14
N ALA A 590 -14.88 17.97 -16.35
CA ALA A 590 -13.81 18.77 -15.75
C ALA A 590 -12.90 19.40 -16.81
N VAL A 591 -12.44 18.61 -17.78
CA VAL A 591 -11.60 19.11 -18.89
C VAL A 591 -12.33 20.17 -19.71
N GLN A 592 -13.57 19.90 -20.15
CA GLN A 592 -14.32 20.83 -20.99
C GLN A 592 -14.72 22.11 -20.23
N GLY A 593 -15.12 21.99 -18.97
CA GLY A 593 -15.44 23.13 -18.12
C GLY A 593 -14.23 24.02 -17.81
N GLY A 594 -13.08 23.40 -17.56
CA GLY A 594 -11.80 24.11 -17.40
C GLY A 594 -11.40 24.88 -18.65
N LYS A 595 -11.43 24.23 -19.82
CA LYS A 595 -11.15 24.89 -21.12
C LYS A 595 -12.09 26.07 -21.36
N LYS A 596 -13.38 25.91 -21.04
CA LYS A 596 -14.40 26.96 -21.18
C LYS A 596 -14.06 28.19 -20.33
N LEU A 597 -13.71 28.00 -19.05
CA LEU A 597 -13.35 29.11 -18.16
C LEU A 597 -12.00 29.75 -18.55
N ALA A 598 -10.98 28.97 -18.85
CA ALA A 598 -9.68 29.49 -19.27
C ALA A 598 -9.82 30.39 -20.51
N LYS A 599 -10.61 29.96 -21.51
CA LYS A 599 -10.93 30.78 -22.69
C LYS A 599 -11.68 32.05 -22.31
N ARG A 600 -12.71 31.95 -21.47
CA ARG A 600 -13.52 33.09 -21.01
C ARG A 600 -12.68 34.14 -20.30
N TRP A 601 -11.73 33.70 -19.48
CA TRP A 601 -10.86 34.55 -18.67
C TRP A 601 -9.59 34.99 -19.39
N GLY A 602 -9.27 34.42 -20.55
CA GLY A 602 -7.98 34.64 -21.21
C GLY A 602 -6.80 34.10 -20.40
N THR A 603 -7.02 33.08 -19.58
CA THR A 603 -6.04 32.45 -18.69
C THR A 603 -5.77 31.00 -19.10
N LEU A 604 -5.18 30.20 -18.20
CA LEU A 604 -4.72 28.85 -18.47
C LEU A 604 -5.45 27.82 -17.60
N ILE A 605 -5.57 26.60 -18.11
CA ILE A 605 -5.78 25.40 -17.28
C ILE A 605 -4.42 24.84 -16.85
N MET A 606 -4.35 24.25 -15.67
CA MET A 606 -3.15 23.54 -15.23
C MET A 606 -3.14 22.14 -15.84
N GLU A 607 -2.50 22.00 -16.99
CA GLU A 607 -2.38 20.74 -17.71
C GLU A 607 -1.00 20.62 -18.39
N ASN A 608 -0.53 19.39 -18.60
CA ASN A 608 0.67 19.10 -19.39
C ASN A 608 0.31 18.76 -20.85
N GLU A 609 1.32 18.52 -21.69
CA GLU A 609 1.11 18.20 -23.11
C GLU A 609 0.40 16.86 -23.31
N GLU A 610 0.60 15.93 -22.36
CA GLU A 610 0.03 14.59 -22.39
C GLU A 610 -1.42 14.54 -21.90
N GLY A 611 -1.93 15.61 -21.29
CA GLY A 611 -3.29 15.65 -20.73
C GLY A 611 -3.47 14.77 -19.49
N THR A 612 -2.41 14.54 -18.70
CA THR A 612 -2.40 13.55 -17.62
C THR A 612 -2.59 14.14 -16.21
N LEU A 613 -2.65 15.46 -16.05
CA LEU A 613 -2.78 16.08 -14.72
C LEU A 613 -4.23 16.10 -14.23
N THR A 614 -5.21 16.24 -15.12
CA THR A 614 -6.62 16.39 -14.76
C THR A 614 -7.33 15.05 -14.59
N ALA A 615 -7.81 14.74 -13.37
CA ALA A 615 -8.81 13.70 -13.14
C ALA A 615 -10.23 14.31 -13.18
N ALA A 616 -10.96 14.33 -12.06
CA ALA A 616 -12.22 15.06 -11.92
C ALA A 616 -12.05 16.40 -11.17
N MET A 617 -10.80 16.79 -10.91
CA MET A 617 -10.44 18.10 -10.38
C MET A 617 -9.64 18.86 -11.44
N VAL A 618 -10.18 19.98 -11.93
CA VAL A 618 -9.48 20.85 -12.88
C VAL A 618 -9.08 22.14 -12.19
N ASN A 619 -7.89 22.65 -12.50
CA ASN A 619 -7.39 23.91 -11.96
C ASN A 619 -7.35 24.95 -13.07
N VAL A 620 -7.95 26.11 -12.83
CA VAL A 620 -8.01 27.23 -13.78
C VAL A 620 -7.40 28.47 -13.14
N GLU A 621 -6.47 29.12 -13.83
CA GLU A 621 -5.83 30.36 -13.39
C GLU A 621 -6.89 31.47 -13.33
N LEU A 622 -6.95 32.18 -12.20
CA LEU A 622 -7.91 33.25 -11.97
C LEU A 622 -7.47 34.55 -12.67
N PRO A 623 -8.40 35.32 -13.29
CA PRO A 623 -8.05 36.47 -14.12
C PRO A 623 -7.60 37.69 -13.31
N ASP A 624 -6.37 38.13 -13.55
CA ASP A 624 -5.79 39.40 -13.08
C ASP A 624 -5.93 39.64 -11.57
N VAL A 625 -5.62 38.64 -10.73
CA VAL A 625 -5.60 38.80 -9.27
C VAL A 625 -4.22 39.35 -8.84
N PRO A 626 -4.14 40.51 -8.16
CA PRO A 626 -2.87 41.07 -7.69
C PRO A 626 -2.12 40.10 -6.76
N THR A 627 -0.81 39.96 -6.98
CA THR A 627 0.07 39.20 -6.09
C THR A 627 0.07 39.87 -4.70
N PRO A 628 -0.30 39.14 -3.63
CA PRO A 628 -0.30 39.68 -2.27
C PRO A 628 1.14 39.94 -1.79
N LYS A 629 1.34 41.00 -1.01
CA LYS A 629 2.67 41.46 -0.57
C LYS A 629 3.26 40.60 0.54
N ASP A 630 2.40 40.00 1.35
CA ASP A 630 2.76 39.22 2.52
C ASP A 630 1.69 38.17 2.83
N ILE A 631 1.95 37.35 3.85
CA ILE A 631 1.04 36.30 4.30
C ILE A 631 -0.31 36.90 4.77
N PRO A 632 -0.37 37.97 5.59
CA PRO A 632 -1.64 38.62 5.92
C PRO A 632 -2.50 38.99 4.71
N GLU A 633 -1.93 39.56 3.64
CA GLU A 633 -2.69 39.89 2.43
C GLU A 633 -3.18 38.64 1.70
N VAL A 634 -2.41 37.53 1.69
CA VAL A 634 -2.90 36.23 1.18
C VAL A 634 -4.17 35.79 1.91
N LEU A 635 -4.19 35.93 3.24
CA LEU A 635 -5.34 35.52 4.07
C LEU A 635 -6.57 36.40 3.81
N LEU A 636 -6.38 37.71 3.66
CA LEU A 636 -7.46 38.63 3.32
C LEU A 636 -8.04 38.32 1.93
N GLN A 637 -7.18 38.07 0.94
CA GLN A 637 -7.64 37.67 -0.39
C GLN A 637 -8.40 36.33 -0.35
N LEU A 638 -7.85 35.32 0.33
CA LEU A 638 -8.49 34.01 0.49
C LEU A 638 -9.88 34.13 1.11
N ARG A 639 -10.00 34.89 2.21
CA ARG A 639 -11.27 35.11 2.89
C ARG A 639 -12.26 35.86 2.01
N TYR A 640 -11.82 36.88 1.28
CA TYR A 640 -12.65 37.60 0.33
C TYR A 640 -13.18 36.67 -0.77
N PHE A 641 -12.38 35.69 -1.23
CA PHE A 641 -12.89 34.63 -2.09
C PHE A 641 -13.96 33.78 -1.41
N GLU A 642 -13.71 33.28 -0.20
CA GLU A 642 -14.66 32.41 0.51
C GLU A 642 -16.00 33.11 0.77
N ASP A 643 -15.96 34.33 1.31
CA ASP A 643 -17.16 35.13 1.59
C ASP A 643 -17.96 35.39 0.31
N GLY A 644 -17.28 35.74 -0.79
CA GLY A 644 -17.91 35.96 -2.09
C GLY A 644 -18.54 34.69 -2.67
N LEU A 645 -17.85 33.55 -2.56
CA LEU A 645 -18.35 32.25 -3.01
C LEU A 645 -19.58 31.81 -2.21
N PHE A 646 -19.53 31.94 -0.88
CA PHE A 646 -20.68 31.66 0.00
C PHE A 646 -21.86 32.57 -0.31
N ALA A 647 -21.63 33.87 -0.52
CA ALA A 647 -22.68 34.81 -0.93
C ALA A 647 -23.26 34.45 -2.31
N GLY A 648 -22.43 33.93 -3.22
CA GLY A 648 -22.83 33.39 -4.51
C GLY A 648 -23.56 32.04 -4.45
N ASN A 649 -23.72 31.46 -3.26
CA ASN A 649 -24.28 30.12 -3.04
C ASN A 649 -23.58 29.06 -3.90
N CYS A 650 -22.26 29.11 -3.95
CA CYS A 650 -21.43 28.15 -4.67
C CYS A 650 -20.06 28.01 -4.00
N TYR A 651 -19.27 27.01 -4.38
CA TYR A 651 -17.89 26.95 -3.94
C TYR A 651 -17.03 26.14 -4.92
N ALA A 652 -15.93 26.74 -5.36
CA ALA A 652 -14.75 26.10 -5.94
C ALA A 652 -13.55 26.59 -5.13
N ALA A 653 -12.52 25.77 -4.91
CA ALA A 653 -11.47 26.11 -3.95
C ALA A 653 -10.44 27.09 -4.55
N PRO A 654 -10.35 28.35 -4.09
CA PRO A 654 -9.26 29.24 -4.45
C PRO A 654 -7.97 28.84 -3.70
N TYR A 655 -6.83 28.91 -4.37
CA TYR A 655 -5.53 28.66 -3.75
C TYR A 655 -4.41 29.36 -4.52
N ARG A 656 -3.24 29.52 -3.86
CA ARG A 656 -2.06 30.12 -4.46
C ARG A 656 -1.06 29.03 -4.84
N HIS A 657 -0.52 29.10 -6.04
CA HIS A 657 0.51 28.19 -6.55
C HIS A 657 1.34 28.90 -7.62
N ASP A 658 2.67 28.80 -7.51
CA ASP A 658 3.64 29.47 -8.41
C ASP A 658 3.34 30.98 -8.59
N ASP A 659 3.19 31.68 -7.46
CA ASP A 659 2.84 33.11 -7.37
C ASP A 659 1.56 33.57 -8.07
N LYS A 660 0.72 32.62 -8.49
CA LYS A 660 -0.57 32.86 -9.12
C LYS A 660 -1.72 32.34 -8.28
N TRP A 661 -2.88 32.94 -8.49
CA TRP A 661 -4.15 32.45 -7.95
C TRP A 661 -4.82 31.51 -8.93
N TRP A 662 -5.24 30.36 -8.40
CA TRP A 662 -5.94 29.32 -9.13
C TRP A 662 -7.25 29.02 -8.42
N ALA A 663 -8.24 28.55 -9.17
CA ALA A 663 -9.43 27.92 -8.63
C ALA A 663 -9.47 26.44 -9.04
N ARG A 664 -9.59 25.54 -8.06
CA ARG A 664 -9.78 24.11 -8.26
C ARG A 664 -11.27 23.79 -8.27
N PHE A 665 -11.76 23.28 -9.39
CA PHE A 665 -13.13 22.84 -9.60
C PHE A 665 -13.19 21.32 -9.52
N SER A 666 -13.98 20.77 -8.61
CA SER A 666 -14.22 19.34 -8.45
C SER A 666 -15.58 18.96 -9.03
N VAL A 667 -15.57 18.21 -10.12
CA VAL A 667 -16.75 17.79 -10.88
C VAL A 667 -17.29 16.46 -10.36
N GLN A 668 -18.60 16.33 -10.32
CA GLN A 668 -19.30 15.09 -9.98
C GLN A 668 -20.44 14.78 -10.95
N VAL A 669 -21.09 13.62 -10.79
CA VAL A 669 -22.16 13.12 -11.66
C VAL A 669 -23.39 14.04 -11.78
N TRP A 670 -23.53 15.03 -10.91
CA TRP A 670 -24.59 16.04 -10.99
C TRP A 670 -24.18 17.34 -11.68
N ASN A 671 -22.90 17.53 -11.97
CA ASN A 671 -22.40 18.76 -12.54
C ASN A 671 -22.51 18.77 -14.06
N GLU A 672 -22.64 19.97 -14.62
CA GLU A 672 -22.66 20.26 -16.05
C GLU A 672 -21.83 21.51 -16.37
N LEU A 673 -21.61 21.81 -17.66
CA LEU A 673 -20.83 23.00 -18.06
C LEU A 673 -21.46 24.32 -17.59
N GLY A 674 -22.78 24.36 -17.41
CA GLY A 674 -23.47 25.54 -16.85
C GLY A 674 -23.08 25.85 -15.39
N ASP A 675 -22.59 24.86 -14.63
CA ASP A 675 -22.09 25.10 -13.28
C ASP A 675 -20.77 25.89 -13.30
N PHE A 676 -19.91 25.61 -14.28
CA PHE A 676 -18.69 26.39 -14.50
C PHE A 676 -19.03 27.85 -14.81
N ASP A 677 -20.04 28.12 -15.64
CA ASP A 677 -20.46 29.50 -15.95
C ASP A 677 -20.91 30.24 -14.69
N LYS A 678 -21.76 29.61 -13.87
CA LYS A 678 -22.29 30.24 -12.65
C LYS A 678 -21.19 30.52 -11.63
N VAL A 679 -20.31 29.56 -11.35
CA VAL A 679 -19.19 29.78 -10.42
C VAL A 679 -18.20 30.78 -11.02
N GLY A 680 -18.01 30.75 -12.34
CA GLY A 680 -17.19 31.69 -13.07
C GLY A 680 -17.65 33.14 -12.92
N ASP A 681 -18.97 33.40 -13.06
CA ASP A 681 -19.57 34.72 -12.86
C ASP A 681 -19.30 35.28 -11.45
N VAL A 682 -19.32 34.41 -10.44
CA VAL A 682 -19.05 34.78 -9.04
C VAL A 682 -17.56 35.10 -8.87
N LEU A 683 -16.67 34.23 -9.34
CA LEU A 683 -15.23 34.43 -9.24
C LEU A 683 -14.74 35.66 -10.02
N GLU A 684 -15.33 36.00 -11.17
CA GLU A 684 -15.00 37.23 -11.90
C GLU A 684 -15.26 38.49 -11.08
N LYS A 685 -16.43 38.54 -10.40
CA LYS A 685 -16.79 39.66 -9.53
C LYS A 685 -15.83 39.76 -8.34
N ILE A 686 -15.48 38.62 -7.74
CA ILE A 686 -14.53 38.57 -6.64
C ILE A 686 -13.14 39.07 -7.11
N CYS A 687 -12.63 38.56 -8.24
CA CYS A 687 -11.33 39.00 -8.77
C CYS A 687 -11.32 40.51 -9.07
N ALA A 688 -12.43 41.06 -9.58
CA ALA A 688 -12.59 42.50 -9.78
C ALA A 688 -12.55 43.29 -8.45
N GLY A 689 -13.21 42.78 -7.40
CA GLY A 689 -13.16 43.38 -6.06
C GLY A 689 -11.78 43.32 -5.41
N ILE A 690 -11.01 42.25 -5.65
CA ILE A 690 -9.62 42.18 -5.18
C ILE A 690 -8.77 43.25 -5.90
N ARG A 691 -8.94 43.42 -7.22
CA ARG A 691 -8.24 44.47 -8.00
C ARG A 691 -8.55 45.88 -7.53
N SER A 692 -9.79 46.16 -7.12
CA SER A 692 -10.18 47.46 -6.57
C SER A 692 -9.72 47.67 -5.12
N GLY A 693 -9.19 46.63 -4.46
CA GLY A 693 -8.70 46.70 -3.08
C GLY A 693 -9.78 46.45 -2.02
N GLU A 694 -10.98 46.00 -2.39
CA GLU A 694 -12.10 45.80 -1.45
C GLU A 694 -11.80 44.77 -0.34
N HIS A 695 -10.96 43.77 -0.64
CA HIS A 695 -10.49 42.79 0.35
C HIS A 695 -9.72 43.43 1.52
N LEU A 696 -9.10 44.61 1.32
CA LEU A 696 -8.39 45.34 2.36
C LEU A 696 -9.34 46.13 3.29
N GLU A 697 -10.59 46.32 2.88
CA GLU A 697 -11.61 47.00 3.68
C GLU A 697 -12.31 46.07 4.69
N GLN A 698 -12.04 44.76 4.60
CA GLN A 698 -12.57 43.77 5.55
C GLN A 698 -12.07 44.09 6.96
N LYS A 699 -12.98 44.55 7.83
CA LYS A 699 -12.66 44.82 9.23
C LYS A 699 -12.42 43.52 9.98
N ILE A 700 -11.16 43.24 10.21
CA ILE A 700 -10.69 42.05 10.89
C ILE A 700 -9.66 42.46 11.94
N SER A 701 -9.75 41.84 13.12
CA SER A 701 -8.74 42.05 14.15
C SER A 701 -7.47 41.27 13.78
N GLU A 702 -6.29 41.81 14.11
CA GLU A 702 -5.03 41.08 13.96
C GLU A 702 -5.06 39.72 14.69
N GLN A 703 -5.79 39.64 15.82
CA GLN A 703 -5.97 38.39 16.56
C GLN A 703 -6.79 37.34 15.81
N ASP A 704 -7.81 37.75 15.04
CA ASP A 704 -8.59 36.83 14.21
C ASP A 704 -7.78 36.37 12.99
N LEU A 705 -6.97 37.25 12.38
CA LEU A 705 -6.01 36.84 11.34
C LEU A 705 -4.98 35.85 11.86
N GLU A 706 -4.40 36.11 13.03
CA GLU A 706 -3.48 35.16 13.65
C GLU A 706 -4.17 33.83 13.98
N ARG A 707 -5.43 33.85 14.40
CA ARG A 707 -6.20 32.63 14.66
C ARG A 707 -6.46 31.85 13.37
N GLU A 708 -6.82 32.53 12.29
CA GLU A 708 -7.06 31.94 10.97
C GLU A 708 -5.75 31.40 10.36
N ALA A 709 -4.64 32.13 10.46
CA ALA A 709 -3.31 31.67 10.05
C ALA A 709 -2.87 30.39 10.79
N ARG A 710 -3.28 30.25 12.06
CA ARG A 710 -3.02 29.05 12.88
C ARG A 710 -4.03 27.92 12.63
N HIS A 711 -5.14 28.18 11.94
CA HIS A 711 -6.16 27.18 11.66
C HIS A 711 -5.69 26.24 10.56
N GLY A 712 -5.76 24.93 10.81
CA GLY A 712 -5.14 23.90 9.97
C GLY A 712 -5.62 23.89 8.51
N SER A 713 -6.85 24.35 8.21
CA SER A 713 -7.37 24.42 6.85
C SER A 713 -6.70 25.52 6.01
N VAL A 714 -6.40 26.67 6.63
CA VAL A 714 -5.71 27.81 5.99
C VAL A 714 -4.22 27.50 5.82
N ARG A 715 -3.60 26.89 6.84
CA ARG A 715 -2.20 26.45 6.75
C ARG A 715 -1.98 25.36 5.69
N ALA A 716 -3.00 24.52 5.43
CA ALA A 716 -2.99 23.55 4.33
C ALA A 716 -3.22 24.16 2.94
N LEU A 717 -3.62 25.43 2.86
CA LEU A 717 -3.77 26.21 1.62
C LEU A 717 -2.53 27.08 1.33
N LEU A 718 -1.62 27.23 2.29
CA LEU A 718 -0.35 27.94 2.11
C LEU A 718 0.71 26.95 1.60
N PRO A 719 1.48 27.30 0.55
CA PRO A 719 2.63 26.51 0.09
C PRO A 719 3.55 26.11 1.23
N THR A 720 4.16 24.91 1.16
CA THR A 720 5.10 24.46 2.22
C THR A 720 6.31 25.40 2.38
N GLU A 721 6.64 26.17 1.33
CA GLU A 721 7.64 27.24 1.36
C GLU A 721 7.33 28.37 2.36
N LEU A 722 6.05 28.59 2.68
CA LEU A 722 5.60 29.67 3.56
C LEU A 722 5.28 29.19 5.00
N VAL A 723 5.53 27.90 5.33
CA VAL A 723 5.02 27.23 6.55
C VAL A 723 6.06 26.57 7.46
#